data_AF-A0A7C9REJ0-F1
#
_entry.id   AF-A0A7C9REJ0-F1
#
_cell.length_a   1.000
_cell.length_b   1.000
_cell.length_c   1.000
_cell.angle_alpha   90.00
_cell.angle_beta   90.00
_cell.angle_gamma   90.00
#
_symmetry.space_group_name_H-M   'P 1'
#
loop_
_entity.id
_entity.type
_entity.pdbx_description
1 polymer ?
#
loop_
_entity_poly.entity_id
_entity_poly.type
_entity_poly.pdbx_seq_one_letter_code
_entity_poly.pdbx_strand_id
1 'polypeptide(L)'
;MNGFPVFGPRAIGLMVAAGLAFGVTDASLAQDAKAPASVAEAIVPPSDPVAKAAFDVLDKHCARCHQTGKLVERERPAKNFGNILKLDEIAVNPHYVLPGNPLGSKLFRQIADKEMPYDIYYEGSSHAPPSEADLKALEGWVAALGTKAVASCETHKFVEPEDMVSLMVSDLDKQRPQRRATTRYLTLTHLANICVDPAAMKVYQQGAVKFLNSLSRSSDVVKLETVDSEGSILRFNLLDLGWKAADWDNVIAAYPYNAAPDNEFSRTLASGAGTPIPYVRADWFVFTASQPPLYDVLLRLPNTFQQLAREQGIDVEGNIRNFVAQRSAFQRSGVSQNNRLIERHPSRSGFFWTSYDFAGNRDRQSLFSFPLGPTGPDAFHHDGGETIFSLPNGFQAYYLNTAKGDRLDKGPTAIVRDPSRKDFAVTNGISCMGCHEQGMRKAKDEVRELVLKGRIFPKDVRDAVEGLYPPHGKMDALIEDDAKRFADAMKRAGLDPTLKLNGIEMINALAKRYEDDLDLTLAASELGIKKSEFNEGVADVDQKFRPLVRRLAQGAVPRDQFETAFREIAPDLTDLKIVAIRNARQPELIARPIVNKDDLSLTSDQDSYRLGDTPVFTIVSPRDCFLTLTDIDERGEGTVLLPNTFQRDNFIRAGVPIQFPGAGAPFRFRMKDKGIETVTAVCATQAGGGDRIQHDFQRNQFTPVPNYTSALARSIAVEAVRPGTPSVAGTTNTGATAVSGREPPPAGSRQSLRAAIRLQVR
;
A
#
# COMPACT_ATOMS: atom_id res chain seq x y z
N MET A 1 -4.86 -51.42 -42.44
CA MET A 1 -4.11 -52.39 -43.27
C MET A 1 -2.68 -52.45 -42.76
N ASN A 2 -2.06 -53.62 -42.86
CA ASN A 2 -0.68 -54.04 -42.58
C ASN A 2 0.40 -52.93 -42.72
N GLY A 3 1.52 -52.91 -42.00
CA GLY A 3 2.14 -53.92 -41.13
C GLY A 3 3.65 -54.07 -41.43
N PHE A 4 4.49 -54.01 -40.39
CA PHE A 4 5.87 -54.52 -40.12
C PHE A 4 6.63 -55.36 -41.19
N PRO A 5 7.99 -55.53 -41.15
CA PRO A 5 8.89 -55.76 -39.98
C PRO A 5 10.18 -54.88 -39.99
N VAL A 6 11.34 -55.10 -39.31
CA VAL A 6 12.00 -56.26 -38.63
C VAL A 6 12.83 -55.85 -37.38
N PHE A 7 13.14 -56.85 -36.54
CA PHE A 7 14.12 -56.98 -35.43
C PHE A 7 15.59 -56.70 -35.85
N GLY A 8 16.63 -56.43 -35.02
CA GLY A 8 17.05 -56.89 -33.67
C GLY A 8 18.21 -57.93 -33.76
N PRO A 9 19.01 -58.32 -32.72
CA PRO A 9 19.21 -57.81 -31.33
C PRO A 9 20.72 -57.87 -30.82
N ARG A 10 20.94 -57.87 -29.48
CA ARG A 10 22.18 -58.17 -28.67
C ARG A 10 23.26 -57.08 -28.46
N ALA A 11 24.14 -57.15 -27.45
CA ALA A 11 24.03 -57.42 -25.99
C ALA A 11 25.43 -57.40 -25.29
N ILE A 12 25.53 -56.77 -24.10
CA ILE A 12 26.56 -56.94 -23.03
C ILE A 12 28.00 -56.44 -23.31
N GLY A 13 28.52 -55.67 -22.34
CA GLY A 13 29.95 -55.37 -22.18
C GLY A 13 30.22 -54.51 -20.94
N LEU A 14 30.54 -55.14 -19.79
CA LEU A 14 30.98 -54.44 -18.58
C LEU A 14 32.43 -53.95 -18.75
N MET A 15 32.77 -52.78 -18.20
CA MET A 15 34.11 -52.56 -17.67
C MET A 15 34.09 -51.63 -16.45
N VAL A 16 34.66 -52.12 -15.35
CA VAL A 16 34.88 -51.37 -14.11
C VAL A 16 36.31 -50.82 -14.15
N ALA A 17 36.48 -49.54 -13.83
CA ALA A 17 37.79 -48.95 -13.55
C ALA A 17 37.70 -48.11 -12.27
N ALA A 18 38.35 -48.57 -11.21
CA ALA A 18 38.53 -47.82 -9.97
C ALA A 18 39.78 -46.94 -10.08
N GLY A 19 39.70 -45.70 -9.62
CA GLY A 19 40.83 -44.76 -9.57
C GLY A 19 40.76 -43.92 -8.31
N LEU A 20 41.54 -44.30 -7.29
CA LEU A 20 41.77 -43.51 -6.08
C LEU A 20 42.87 -42.46 -6.34
N ALA A 21 42.62 -41.21 -5.96
CA ALA A 21 43.65 -40.19 -5.78
C ALA A 21 43.32 -39.33 -4.56
N PHE A 22 44.31 -39.11 -3.69
CA PHE A 22 44.21 -38.35 -2.44
C PHE A 22 44.90 -36.99 -2.56
N GLY A 23 44.36 -35.97 -1.89
CA GLY A 23 44.97 -34.63 -1.72
C GLY A 23 44.83 -33.71 -2.93
N VAL A 24 44.76 -32.38 -2.79
CA VAL A 24 45.19 -31.55 -1.66
C VAL A 24 44.07 -30.54 -1.28
N THR A 25 44.04 -30.14 -0.02
CA THR A 25 43.16 -29.09 0.51
C THR A 25 43.58 -27.70 0.04
N ASP A 26 42.69 -26.98 -0.65
CA ASP A 26 42.75 -25.52 -0.74
C ASP A 26 41.58 -24.90 0.02
N ALA A 27 41.90 -23.98 0.93
CA ALA A 27 40.92 -23.27 1.74
C ALA A 27 40.23 -22.19 0.89
N SER A 28 39.07 -22.53 0.34
CA SER A 28 38.22 -21.53 -0.34
C SER A 28 37.72 -20.51 0.69
N LEU A 29 38.26 -19.29 0.61
CA LEU A 29 37.72 -18.11 1.28
C LEU A 29 36.35 -17.79 0.65
N ALA A 30 35.29 -18.35 1.21
CA ALA A 30 33.92 -18.03 0.85
C ALA A 30 33.61 -16.58 1.26
N GLN A 31 33.85 -15.64 0.34
CA GLN A 31 33.41 -14.25 0.44
C GLN A 31 31.88 -14.19 0.53
N ASP A 32 31.37 -13.18 1.23
CA ASP A 32 29.94 -12.95 1.42
C ASP A 32 29.16 -12.98 0.09
N ALA A 33 28.46 -14.08 -0.16
CA ALA A 33 27.61 -14.27 -1.33
C ALA A 33 26.34 -13.40 -1.21
N LYS A 34 26.51 -12.10 -1.46
CA LYS A 34 25.41 -11.17 -1.71
C LYS A 34 24.55 -11.76 -2.83
N ALA A 35 23.25 -11.93 -2.57
CA ALA A 35 22.32 -12.53 -3.52
C ALA A 35 22.45 -11.86 -4.90
N PRO A 36 22.33 -12.62 -6.02
CA PRO A 36 22.50 -12.06 -7.35
C PRO A 36 21.51 -10.92 -7.54
N ALA A 37 22.03 -9.70 -7.69
CA ALA A 37 21.19 -8.56 -8.00
C ALA A 37 20.48 -8.84 -9.32
N SER A 38 19.15 -8.76 -9.32
CA SER A 38 18.39 -8.60 -10.56
C SER A 38 19.05 -7.46 -11.34
N VAL A 39 19.35 -7.67 -12.62
CA VAL A 39 19.98 -6.63 -13.46
C VAL A 39 19.10 -5.39 -13.38
N ALA A 40 19.56 -4.39 -12.64
CA ALA A 40 18.80 -3.19 -12.40
C ALA A 40 18.73 -2.45 -13.74
N GLU A 41 17.52 -2.33 -14.27
CA GLU A 41 17.25 -1.52 -15.45
C GLU A 41 17.86 -0.13 -15.21
N ALA A 42 18.78 0.27 -16.09
CA ALA A 42 19.58 1.46 -15.85
C ALA A 42 18.66 2.69 -15.85
N ILE A 43 18.57 3.37 -14.70
CA ILE A 43 17.75 4.56 -14.57
C ILE A 43 18.42 5.70 -15.36
N VAL A 44 17.97 5.89 -16.60
CA VAL A 44 18.47 6.94 -17.49
C VAL A 44 17.84 8.28 -17.08
N PRO A 45 18.63 9.32 -16.75
CA PRO A 45 18.10 10.66 -16.54
C PRO A 45 17.41 11.18 -17.80
N PRO A 46 16.27 11.89 -17.71
CA PRO A 46 15.62 12.51 -18.85
C PRO A 46 16.56 13.42 -19.66
N SER A 47 16.36 13.46 -20.98
CA SER A 47 17.09 14.37 -21.87
C SER A 47 16.49 15.78 -21.92
N ASP A 48 15.19 15.91 -21.62
CA ASP A 48 14.53 17.21 -21.47
C ASP A 48 15.10 17.97 -20.24
N PRO A 49 15.55 19.23 -20.38
CA PRO A 49 16.16 19.96 -19.27
C PRO A 49 15.26 20.17 -18.05
N VAL A 50 13.93 20.30 -18.23
CA VAL A 50 12.99 20.55 -17.13
C VAL A 50 12.75 19.27 -16.35
N ALA A 51 12.46 18.16 -17.05
CA ALA A 51 12.35 16.83 -16.46
C ALA A 51 13.67 16.39 -15.81
N LYS A 52 14.82 16.73 -16.42
CA LYS A 52 16.14 16.48 -15.81
C LYS A 52 16.34 17.24 -14.51
N ALA A 53 15.96 18.51 -14.44
CA ALA A 53 16.08 19.29 -13.20
C ALA A 53 15.25 18.65 -12.06
N ALA A 54 14.02 18.22 -12.35
CA ALA A 54 13.20 17.48 -11.39
C ALA A 54 13.80 16.11 -11.01
N PHE A 55 14.33 15.36 -11.98
CA PHE A 55 15.03 14.10 -11.73
C PHE A 55 16.21 14.27 -10.77
N ASP A 56 17.07 15.28 -11.01
CA ASP A 56 18.26 15.53 -10.19
C ASP A 56 17.89 15.91 -8.75
N VAL A 57 16.77 16.64 -8.56
CA VAL A 57 16.19 16.94 -7.23
C VAL A 57 15.72 15.67 -6.53
N LEU A 58 14.98 14.81 -7.23
CA LEU A 58 14.45 13.57 -6.65
C LEU A 58 15.55 12.54 -6.37
N ASP A 59 16.62 12.51 -7.17
CA ASP A 59 17.78 11.64 -6.93
C ASP A 59 18.54 12.06 -5.67
N LYS A 60 18.83 13.36 -5.56
CA LYS A 60 19.49 13.99 -4.40
C LYS A 60 18.69 13.79 -3.09
N HIS A 61 17.38 14.00 -3.14
CA HIS A 61 16.56 14.13 -1.91
C HIS A 61 15.72 12.90 -1.56
N CYS A 62 15.38 12.02 -2.51
CA CYS A 62 14.36 10.98 -2.31
C CYS A 62 14.81 9.55 -2.67
N ALA A 63 15.71 9.38 -3.66
CA ALA A 63 16.05 8.06 -4.20
C ALA A 63 16.59 7.06 -3.17
N ARG A 64 17.34 7.53 -2.16
CA ARG A 64 17.87 6.72 -1.04
C ARG A 64 16.79 5.92 -0.28
N CYS A 65 15.54 6.38 -0.30
CA CYS A 65 14.40 5.71 0.34
C CYS A 65 13.36 5.18 -0.65
N HIS A 66 13.24 5.81 -1.83
CA HIS A 66 12.11 5.62 -2.74
C HIS A 66 12.50 5.19 -4.17
N GLN A 67 13.76 4.81 -4.41
CA GLN A 67 14.19 4.26 -5.69
C GLN A 67 14.84 2.89 -5.57
N THR A 68 14.19 1.88 -6.13
CA THR A 68 14.80 0.56 -6.31
C THR A 68 16.07 0.66 -7.16
N GLY A 69 17.13 -0.01 -6.70
CA GLY A 69 18.48 0.12 -7.25
C GLY A 69 19.34 1.22 -6.61
N LYS A 70 18.75 2.15 -5.83
CA LYS A 70 19.46 3.24 -5.13
C LYS A 70 19.16 3.33 -3.63
N LEU A 71 18.52 2.31 -3.04
CA LEU A 71 18.17 2.30 -1.61
C LEU A 71 19.43 2.30 -0.71
N VAL A 72 19.40 3.09 0.35
CA VAL A 72 20.44 3.18 1.38
C VAL A 72 19.83 2.71 2.71
N GLU A 73 20.53 1.81 3.42
CA GLU A 73 20.11 1.23 4.71
C GLU A 73 18.70 0.58 4.71
N ARG A 74 18.17 0.24 3.51
CA ARG A 74 16.83 -0.32 3.32
C ARG A 74 16.86 -1.46 2.30
N GLU A 75 16.23 -2.57 2.66
CA GLU A 75 16.07 -3.75 1.77
C GLU A 75 14.95 -3.56 0.74
N ARG A 76 13.95 -2.75 1.06
CA ARG A 76 12.72 -2.50 0.28
C ARG A 76 12.39 -1.00 0.28
N PRO A 77 11.75 -0.48 -0.77
CA PRO A 77 11.39 0.94 -0.83
C PRO A 77 10.42 1.34 0.28
N ALA A 78 10.61 2.54 0.85
CA ALA A 78 9.74 3.04 1.90
C ALA A 78 8.30 3.24 1.40
N LYS A 79 7.31 2.92 2.24
CA LYS A 79 5.85 3.01 1.95
C LYS A 79 5.43 2.33 0.63
N ASN A 80 6.11 1.25 0.21
CA ASN A 80 5.88 0.57 -1.07
C ASN A 80 5.90 1.56 -2.25
N PHE A 81 6.88 2.46 -2.29
CA PHE A 81 7.07 3.44 -3.36
C PHE A 81 8.54 3.44 -3.79
N GLY A 82 8.83 2.80 -4.94
CA GLY A 82 10.18 2.42 -5.37
C GLY A 82 10.60 2.94 -6.75
N ASN A 83 9.85 3.88 -7.33
CA ASN A 83 10.04 4.41 -8.68
C ASN A 83 10.11 5.95 -8.74
N ILE A 84 10.57 6.61 -7.67
CA ILE A 84 10.61 8.09 -7.63
C ILE A 84 11.40 8.75 -8.78
N LEU A 85 12.34 8.03 -9.41
CA LEU A 85 13.11 8.54 -10.56
C LEU A 85 12.53 8.17 -11.93
N LYS A 86 11.51 7.31 -11.98
CA LYS A 86 10.81 6.98 -13.22
C LYS A 86 9.71 8.01 -13.47
N LEU A 87 10.11 9.19 -13.92
CA LEU A 87 9.23 10.37 -13.98
C LEU A 87 7.95 10.14 -14.78
N ASP A 88 8.00 9.37 -15.87
CA ASP A 88 6.83 9.04 -16.68
C ASP A 88 5.82 8.16 -15.91
N GLU A 89 6.29 7.16 -15.15
CA GLU A 89 5.41 6.28 -14.35
C GLU A 89 4.70 7.06 -13.22
N ILE A 90 5.40 8.00 -12.57
CA ILE A 90 4.80 8.80 -11.48
C ILE A 90 3.94 9.97 -12.00
N ALA A 91 4.20 10.46 -13.21
CA ALA A 91 3.43 11.53 -13.86
C ALA A 91 2.01 11.06 -14.28
N VAL A 92 1.86 9.78 -14.65
CA VAL A 92 0.57 9.21 -15.07
C VAL A 92 -0.26 8.64 -13.91
N ASN A 93 0.28 8.57 -12.69
CA ASN A 93 -0.47 8.11 -11.51
C ASN A 93 -0.97 9.31 -10.67
N PRO A 94 -2.30 9.58 -10.65
CA PRO A 94 -2.88 10.75 -9.96
C PRO A 94 -2.68 10.75 -8.44
N HIS A 95 -2.33 9.60 -7.85
CA HIS A 95 -1.93 9.52 -6.45
C HIS A 95 -0.64 10.29 -6.15
N TYR A 96 0.25 10.47 -7.13
CA TYR A 96 1.52 11.17 -6.95
C TYR A 96 1.52 12.56 -7.58
N VAL A 97 1.12 12.64 -8.85
CA VAL A 97 1.20 13.85 -9.67
C VAL A 97 -0.16 14.09 -10.34
N LEU A 98 -0.63 15.33 -10.27
CA LEU A 98 -1.71 15.85 -11.09
C LEU A 98 -1.04 16.71 -12.18
N PRO A 99 -0.99 16.24 -13.45
CA PRO A 99 -0.35 16.97 -14.55
C PRO A 99 -0.80 18.43 -14.62
N GLY A 100 0.17 19.33 -14.73
CA GLY A 100 -0.06 20.77 -14.77
C GLY A 100 -0.40 21.40 -13.41
N ASN A 101 -0.70 20.63 -12.35
CA ASN A 101 -1.08 21.14 -11.03
C ASN A 101 -0.04 20.76 -9.94
N PRO A 102 1.08 21.50 -9.83
CA PRO A 102 2.09 21.27 -8.79
C PRO A 102 1.50 21.31 -7.38
N LEU A 103 0.70 22.33 -7.07
CA LEU A 103 0.19 22.57 -5.72
C LEU A 103 -0.91 21.58 -5.30
N GLY A 104 -1.55 20.89 -6.26
CA GLY A 104 -2.45 19.75 -5.99
C GLY A 104 -1.73 18.40 -5.94
N SER A 105 -0.60 18.27 -6.65
CA SER A 105 0.20 17.03 -6.71
C SER A 105 0.71 16.62 -5.33
N LYS A 106 0.41 15.38 -4.93
CA LYS A 106 0.76 14.86 -3.59
C LYS A 106 2.27 14.85 -3.34
N LEU A 107 3.05 14.47 -4.36
CA LEU A 107 4.52 14.46 -4.29
C LEU A 107 5.07 15.85 -3.93
N PHE A 108 4.62 16.88 -4.64
CA PHE A 108 5.03 18.26 -4.39
C PHE A 108 4.54 18.76 -3.02
N ARG A 109 3.26 18.53 -2.69
CA ARG A 109 2.68 18.93 -1.40
C ARG A 109 3.44 18.34 -0.21
N GLN A 110 3.82 17.06 -0.26
CA GLN A 110 4.60 16.45 0.82
C GLN A 110 5.97 17.11 1.02
N ILE A 111 6.59 17.61 -0.05
CA ILE A 111 7.87 18.33 0.05
C ILE A 111 7.64 19.76 0.58
N ALA A 112 6.64 20.46 0.04
CA ALA A 112 6.30 21.83 0.45
C ALA A 112 5.87 21.94 1.92
N ASP A 113 5.10 20.96 2.41
CA ASP A 113 4.57 20.93 3.79
C ASP A 113 5.56 20.30 4.81
N LYS A 114 6.81 20.01 4.41
CA LYS A 114 7.89 19.36 5.20
C LYS A 114 7.60 17.93 5.68
N GLU A 115 6.72 17.21 5.00
CA GLU A 115 6.46 15.79 5.24
C GLU A 115 7.54 14.90 4.60
N MET A 116 8.22 15.40 3.57
CA MET A 116 9.30 14.73 2.84
C MET A 116 10.48 15.70 2.55
N PRO A 117 11.75 15.27 2.69
CA PRO A 117 12.19 13.93 3.06
C PRO A 117 12.00 13.63 4.56
N TYR A 118 11.30 12.53 4.87
CA TYR A 118 10.93 12.17 6.24
C TYR A 118 12.15 11.96 7.15
N ASP A 119 13.23 11.42 6.60
CA ASP A 119 14.47 11.17 7.34
C ASP A 119 15.10 12.48 7.87
N ILE A 120 14.99 13.57 7.12
CA ILE A 120 15.52 14.89 7.50
C ILE A 120 14.62 15.53 8.57
N TYR A 121 13.30 15.58 8.33
CA TYR A 121 12.39 16.34 9.20
C TYR A 121 11.94 15.59 10.47
N TYR A 122 11.98 14.26 10.49
CA TYR A 122 11.47 13.44 11.60
C TYR A 122 12.49 12.43 12.17
N GLU A 123 13.49 12.00 11.41
CA GLU A 123 14.51 11.03 11.86
C GLU A 123 15.87 11.68 12.20
N GLY A 124 16.04 12.98 11.95
CA GLY A 124 17.26 13.74 12.31
C GLY A 124 18.46 13.53 11.38
N SER A 125 18.23 13.09 10.14
CA SER A 125 19.23 12.90 9.10
C SER A 125 20.01 14.19 8.81
N SER A 126 21.34 14.10 8.66
CA SER A 126 22.23 15.24 8.43
C SER A 126 22.26 15.75 6.97
N HIS A 127 21.42 15.19 6.11
CA HIS A 127 21.30 15.64 4.72
C HIS A 127 20.65 17.03 4.66
N ALA A 128 21.06 17.84 3.67
CA ALA A 128 20.47 19.15 3.44
C ALA A 128 19.00 19.02 2.97
N PRO A 129 18.05 19.78 3.52
CA PRO A 129 16.66 19.79 3.04
C PRO A 129 16.56 20.36 1.61
N PRO A 130 15.45 20.11 0.90
CA PRO A 130 15.14 20.77 -0.36
C PRO A 130 15.19 22.30 -0.27
N SER A 131 15.83 22.91 -1.26
CA SER A 131 16.00 24.36 -1.41
C SER A 131 14.88 25.01 -2.23
N GLU A 132 14.85 26.34 -2.28
CA GLU A 132 13.93 27.09 -3.17
C GLU A 132 14.11 26.70 -4.65
N ALA A 133 15.36 26.48 -5.09
CA ALA A 133 15.64 26.04 -6.45
C ALA A 133 15.16 24.60 -6.70
N ASP A 134 15.32 23.72 -5.71
CA ASP A 134 14.83 22.33 -5.80
C ASP A 134 13.28 22.31 -5.94
N LEU A 135 12.56 23.14 -5.18
CA LEU A 135 11.10 23.29 -5.32
C LEU A 135 10.69 23.84 -6.69
N LYS A 136 11.33 24.91 -7.17
CA LYS A 136 11.03 25.51 -8.47
C LYS A 136 11.28 24.56 -9.65
N ALA A 137 12.26 23.67 -9.54
CA ALA A 137 12.48 22.62 -10.54
C ALA A 137 11.33 21.59 -10.58
N LEU A 138 10.86 21.14 -9.42
CA LEU A 138 9.70 20.22 -9.33
C LEU A 138 8.40 20.89 -9.79
N GLU A 139 8.18 22.14 -9.41
CA GLU A 139 7.04 22.94 -9.86
C GLU A 139 7.03 23.10 -11.38
N GLY A 140 8.16 23.54 -11.95
CA GLY A 140 8.32 23.72 -13.39
C GLY A 140 8.10 22.43 -14.17
N TRP A 141 8.59 21.28 -13.68
CA TRP A 141 8.33 19.98 -14.30
C TRP A 141 6.85 19.61 -14.27
N VAL A 142 6.19 19.63 -13.10
CA VAL A 142 4.76 19.27 -13.03
C VAL A 142 3.91 20.23 -13.85
N ALA A 143 4.22 21.53 -13.86
CA ALA A 143 3.56 22.51 -14.71
C ALA A 143 3.76 22.22 -16.21
N ALA A 144 4.97 21.85 -16.63
CA ALA A 144 5.32 21.52 -18.02
C ALA A 144 4.71 20.21 -18.55
N LEU A 145 4.22 19.32 -17.67
CA LEU A 145 3.34 18.22 -18.08
C LEU A 145 2.04 18.75 -18.71
N GLY A 146 1.59 19.96 -18.31
CA GLY A 146 0.36 20.57 -18.80
C GLY A 146 -0.85 19.67 -18.59
N THR A 147 -1.76 19.64 -19.58
CA THR A 147 -2.86 18.67 -19.64
C THR A 147 -2.51 17.44 -20.48
N LYS A 148 -1.22 17.12 -20.69
CA LYS A 148 -0.82 15.94 -21.49
C LYS A 148 -1.57 14.73 -20.96
N ALA A 149 -2.50 14.23 -21.77
CA ALA A 149 -3.24 13.04 -21.42
C ALA A 149 -2.25 11.91 -21.21
N VAL A 150 -2.55 11.04 -20.23
CA VAL A 150 -2.02 9.67 -20.24
C VAL A 150 -2.20 9.15 -21.67
N ALA A 151 -1.11 8.65 -22.26
CA ALA A 151 -1.05 8.39 -23.70
C ALA A 151 -2.33 7.67 -24.17
N SER A 152 -2.96 8.23 -25.20
CA SER A 152 -4.27 7.78 -25.66
C SER A 152 -4.25 6.26 -25.89
N CYS A 153 -5.24 5.57 -25.34
CA CYS A 153 -5.45 4.13 -25.46
C CYS A 153 -5.85 3.71 -26.89
N GLU A 154 -5.16 4.20 -27.93
CA GLU A 154 -5.55 4.10 -29.34
C GLU A 154 -5.62 2.66 -29.85
N THR A 155 -4.93 1.74 -29.17
CA THR A 155 -4.89 0.30 -29.48
C THR A 155 -5.72 -0.58 -28.56
N HIS A 156 -6.14 -0.09 -27.39
CA HIS A 156 -6.92 -0.88 -26.43
C HIS A 156 -8.42 -0.65 -26.66
N LYS A 157 -9.17 -1.74 -26.91
CA LYS A 157 -10.63 -1.67 -26.94
C LYS A 157 -11.14 -1.67 -25.51
N PHE A 158 -11.66 -0.53 -25.07
CA PHE A 158 -12.35 -0.38 -23.79
C PHE A 158 -13.36 -1.52 -23.57
N VAL A 159 -13.20 -2.24 -22.45
CA VAL A 159 -14.03 -3.38 -22.08
C VAL A 159 -15.19 -2.88 -21.23
N GLU A 160 -16.38 -2.87 -21.84
CA GLU A 160 -17.61 -2.53 -21.15
C GLU A 160 -18.07 -3.67 -20.22
N PRO A 161 -18.87 -3.40 -19.17
CA PRO A 161 -19.39 -4.43 -18.27
C PRO A 161 -20.15 -5.56 -18.97
N GLU A 162 -20.84 -5.29 -20.08
CA GLU A 162 -21.51 -6.33 -20.88
C GLU A 162 -20.50 -7.21 -21.64
N ASP A 163 -19.49 -6.64 -22.30
CA ASP A 163 -18.40 -7.39 -22.93
C ASP A 163 -17.72 -8.33 -21.90
N MET A 164 -17.40 -7.80 -20.71
CA MET A 164 -16.76 -8.55 -19.63
C MET A 164 -17.60 -9.76 -19.20
N VAL A 165 -18.91 -9.58 -18.98
CA VAL A 165 -19.81 -10.66 -18.56
C VAL A 165 -20.02 -11.67 -19.70
N SER A 166 -20.13 -11.22 -20.96
CA SER A 166 -20.25 -12.08 -22.14
C SER A 166 -19.02 -12.99 -22.33
N LEU A 167 -17.81 -12.47 -22.11
CA LEU A 167 -16.56 -13.24 -22.09
C LEU A 167 -16.58 -14.31 -20.98
N MET A 168 -17.06 -13.97 -19.78
CA MET A 168 -17.18 -14.92 -18.67
C MET A 168 -18.23 -16.02 -18.93
N VAL A 169 -19.38 -15.71 -19.54
CA VAL A 169 -20.37 -16.72 -19.96
C VAL A 169 -19.75 -17.68 -20.97
N SER A 170 -19.09 -17.12 -21.99
CA SER A 170 -18.39 -17.88 -23.03
C SER A 170 -17.25 -18.76 -22.51
N ASP A 171 -16.61 -18.38 -21.41
CA ASP A 171 -15.67 -19.23 -20.66
C ASP A 171 -16.38 -20.29 -19.83
N LEU A 172 -17.43 -19.92 -19.10
CA LEU A 172 -18.17 -20.80 -18.20
C LEU A 172 -18.76 -21.99 -18.96
N ASP A 173 -19.24 -21.79 -20.18
CA ASP A 173 -19.74 -22.87 -21.03
C ASP A 173 -18.66 -23.85 -21.49
N LYS A 174 -17.40 -23.40 -21.64
CA LYS A 174 -16.26 -24.29 -21.92
C LYS A 174 -15.87 -25.12 -20.69
N GLN A 175 -16.30 -24.73 -19.49
CA GLN A 175 -16.05 -25.51 -18.27
C GLN A 175 -16.93 -26.76 -18.20
N ARG A 176 -16.36 -27.83 -17.63
CA ARG A 176 -17.09 -29.08 -17.34
C ARG A 176 -18.36 -28.77 -16.52
N PRO A 177 -19.53 -29.36 -16.83
CA PRO A 177 -20.79 -29.03 -16.13
C PRO A 177 -20.69 -29.07 -14.60
N GLN A 178 -19.97 -30.03 -14.04
CA GLN A 178 -19.76 -30.21 -12.59
C GLN A 178 -18.89 -29.12 -11.94
N ARG A 179 -18.22 -28.28 -12.74
CA ARG A 179 -17.32 -27.21 -12.28
C ARG A 179 -17.96 -25.83 -12.40
N ARG A 180 -18.97 -25.65 -13.25
CA ARG A 180 -19.57 -24.33 -13.55
C ARG A 180 -20.02 -23.60 -12.29
N ALA A 181 -20.82 -24.26 -11.44
CA ALA A 181 -21.34 -23.69 -10.19
C ALA A 181 -20.26 -23.33 -9.14
N THR A 182 -19.00 -23.72 -9.35
CA THR A 182 -17.86 -23.39 -8.49
C THR A 182 -16.79 -22.57 -9.19
N THR A 183 -16.96 -22.19 -10.45
CA THR A 183 -16.06 -21.28 -11.17
C THR A 183 -16.32 -19.85 -10.73
N ARG A 184 -15.24 -19.08 -10.54
CA ARG A 184 -15.24 -17.68 -10.14
C ARG A 184 -14.17 -16.92 -10.93
N TYR A 185 -14.27 -15.61 -10.96
CA TYR A 185 -13.36 -14.75 -11.69
C TYR A 185 -12.79 -13.62 -10.82
N LEU A 186 -11.56 -13.21 -11.10
CA LEU A 186 -10.98 -11.96 -10.60
C LEU A 186 -10.75 -11.01 -11.79
N THR A 187 -11.14 -9.74 -11.66
CA THR A 187 -11.06 -8.77 -12.77
C THR A 187 -10.05 -7.66 -12.54
N LEU A 188 -9.37 -7.28 -13.63
CA LEU A 188 -8.42 -6.18 -13.79
C LEU A 188 -8.82 -5.30 -14.99
N THR A 189 -10.03 -5.48 -15.54
CA THR A 189 -10.56 -4.76 -16.71
C THR A 189 -10.54 -3.25 -16.51
N HIS A 190 -10.86 -2.76 -15.31
CA HIS A 190 -10.77 -1.32 -14.97
C HIS A 190 -9.34 -0.77 -15.01
N LEU A 191 -8.31 -1.62 -14.87
CA LEU A 191 -6.91 -1.24 -15.04
C LEU A 191 -6.44 -1.35 -16.50
N ALA A 192 -6.98 -2.29 -17.27
CA ALA A 192 -6.76 -2.37 -18.72
C ALA A 192 -7.38 -1.16 -19.45
N ASN A 193 -8.61 -0.79 -19.09
CA ASN A 193 -9.36 0.35 -19.60
C ASN A 193 -8.68 1.73 -19.39
N ILE A 194 -7.68 1.83 -18.51
CA ILE A 194 -6.85 3.03 -18.32
C ILE A 194 -5.40 2.83 -18.80
N CYS A 195 -5.13 1.78 -19.58
CA CYS A 195 -3.83 1.43 -20.13
C CYS A 195 -2.69 1.37 -19.08
N VAL A 196 -2.92 0.64 -17.99
CA VAL A 196 -1.82 0.24 -17.08
C VAL A 196 -0.72 -0.47 -17.88
N ASP A 197 0.53 -0.07 -17.62
CA ASP A 197 1.73 -0.64 -18.25
C ASP A 197 1.72 -2.19 -18.26
N PRO A 198 2.07 -2.85 -19.38
CA PRO A 198 2.05 -4.32 -19.47
C PRO A 198 2.90 -5.07 -18.44
N ALA A 199 4.04 -4.50 -18.00
CA ALA A 199 4.86 -5.13 -16.95
C ALA A 199 4.19 -4.98 -15.57
N ALA A 200 3.58 -3.83 -15.27
CA ALA A 200 2.73 -3.66 -14.09
C ALA A 200 1.49 -4.58 -14.11
N MET A 201 0.81 -4.71 -15.26
CA MET A 201 -0.33 -5.63 -15.41
C MET A 201 0.08 -7.09 -15.17
N LYS A 202 1.23 -7.53 -15.70
CA LYS A 202 1.80 -8.86 -15.43
C LYS A 202 2.06 -9.09 -13.93
N VAL A 203 2.57 -8.08 -13.21
CA VAL A 203 2.74 -8.14 -11.74
C VAL A 203 1.38 -8.30 -11.04
N TYR A 204 0.36 -7.56 -11.46
CA TYR A 204 -0.98 -7.64 -10.87
C TYR A 204 -1.65 -9.00 -11.12
N GLN A 205 -1.56 -9.54 -12.33
CA GLN A 205 -2.06 -10.87 -12.68
C GLN A 205 -1.44 -11.97 -11.78
N GLN A 206 -0.11 -11.95 -11.63
CA GLN A 206 0.58 -12.92 -10.78
C GLN A 206 0.37 -12.65 -9.29
N GLY A 207 0.20 -11.40 -8.86
CA GLY A 207 -0.13 -11.04 -7.48
C GLY A 207 -1.47 -11.61 -7.02
N ALA A 208 -2.50 -11.52 -7.87
CA ALA A 208 -3.80 -12.12 -7.62
C ALA A 208 -3.73 -13.64 -7.43
N VAL A 209 -2.98 -14.35 -8.29
CA VAL A 209 -2.84 -15.81 -8.21
C VAL A 209 -1.91 -16.27 -7.09
N LYS A 210 -0.84 -15.52 -6.80
CA LYS A 210 0.02 -15.73 -5.62
C LYS A 210 -0.85 -15.65 -4.36
N PHE A 211 -1.72 -14.65 -4.28
CA PHE A 211 -2.59 -14.44 -3.13
C PHE A 211 -3.70 -15.49 -3.00
N LEU A 212 -4.37 -15.88 -4.10
CA LEU A 212 -5.33 -17.00 -4.09
C LEU A 212 -4.71 -18.28 -3.51
N ASN A 213 -3.48 -18.61 -3.92
CA ASN A 213 -2.77 -19.77 -3.38
C ASN A 213 -2.39 -19.63 -1.90
N SER A 214 -2.11 -18.43 -1.40
CA SER A 214 -1.92 -18.12 0.02
C SER A 214 -3.21 -18.17 0.86
N LEU A 215 -4.36 -18.42 0.25
CA LEU A 215 -5.64 -18.73 0.91
C LEU A 215 -6.14 -20.16 0.64
N SER A 216 -5.35 -20.99 -0.04
CA SER A 216 -5.74 -22.35 -0.41
C SER A 216 -5.68 -23.30 0.79
N ARG A 217 -6.67 -24.18 0.87
CA ARG A 217 -6.73 -25.30 1.83
C ARG A 217 -6.56 -26.66 1.14
N SER A 218 -6.21 -26.65 -0.15
CA SER A 218 -5.87 -27.82 -0.97
C SER A 218 -4.36 -28.06 -1.04
N SER A 219 -3.96 -29.27 -1.45
CA SER A 219 -2.57 -29.65 -1.75
C SER A 219 -2.09 -29.26 -3.16
N ASP A 220 -3.02 -29.01 -4.08
CA ASP A 220 -2.69 -28.54 -5.42
C ASP A 220 -2.62 -27.01 -5.48
N VAL A 221 -1.80 -26.50 -6.39
CA VAL A 221 -1.69 -25.06 -6.66
C VAL A 221 -2.70 -24.63 -7.72
N VAL A 222 -3.36 -23.50 -7.49
CA VAL A 222 -4.14 -22.81 -8.53
C VAL A 222 -3.17 -22.15 -9.50
N LYS A 223 -3.37 -22.37 -10.79
CA LYS A 223 -2.54 -21.79 -11.85
C LYS A 223 -3.10 -20.45 -12.32
N LEU A 224 -2.26 -19.63 -12.94
CA LEU A 224 -2.72 -18.45 -13.67
C LEU A 224 -3.45 -18.90 -14.94
N GLU A 225 -4.76 -18.67 -14.98
CA GLU A 225 -5.63 -18.93 -16.13
C GLU A 225 -6.36 -17.62 -16.51
N THR A 226 -6.14 -17.13 -17.73
CA THR A 226 -6.82 -15.95 -18.27
C THR A 226 -7.98 -16.35 -19.20
N VAL A 227 -9.00 -15.49 -19.30
CA VAL A 227 -10.16 -15.67 -20.19
C VAL A 227 -10.01 -14.87 -21.49
N ASP A 228 -9.40 -13.69 -21.40
CA ASP A 228 -9.21 -12.71 -22.46
C ASP A 228 -7.73 -12.64 -22.92
N SER A 229 -7.49 -11.96 -24.05
CA SER A 229 -6.16 -11.81 -24.65
C SER A 229 -5.22 -10.87 -23.89
N GLU A 230 -5.75 -9.91 -23.13
CA GLU A 230 -4.95 -8.99 -22.30
C GLU A 230 -4.71 -9.54 -20.88
N GLY A 231 -5.38 -10.64 -20.52
CA GLY A 231 -5.31 -11.24 -19.19
C GLY A 231 -5.95 -10.39 -18.09
N SER A 232 -6.93 -9.57 -18.45
CA SER A 232 -7.70 -8.73 -17.55
C SER A 232 -8.79 -9.48 -16.78
N ILE A 233 -9.12 -10.72 -17.17
CA ILE A 233 -10.09 -11.60 -16.51
C ILE A 233 -9.40 -12.91 -16.15
N LEU A 234 -9.23 -13.16 -14.86
CA LEU A 234 -8.59 -14.36 -14.31
C LEU A 234 -9.65 -15.36 -13.84
N ARG A 235 -9.56 -16.61 -14.28
CA ARG A 235 -10.46 -17.70 -13.86
C ARG A 235 -9.85 -18.49 -12.71
N PHE A 236 -10.69 -18.91 -11.76
CA PHE A 236 -10.35 -19.96 -10.80
C PHE A 236 -11.59 -20.78 -10.42
N ASN A 237 -11.40 -21.87 -9.67
CA ASN A 237 -12.52 -22.68 -9.17
C ASN A 237 -12.40 -22.88 -7.66
N LEU A 238 -13.50 -22.72 -6.93
CA LEU A 238 -13.56 -22.84 -5.47
C LEU A 238 -13.04 -24.20 -4.99
N LEU A 239 -13.30 -25.28 -5.74
CA LEU A 239 -12.88 -26.63 -5.36
C LEU A 239 -11.35 -26.77 -5.35
N ASP A 240 -10.64 -26.05 -6.23
CA ASP A 240 -9.17 -26.11 -6.29
C ASP A 240 -8.53 -25.44 -5.06
N LEU A 241 -9.22 -24.48 -4.44
CA LEU A 241 -8.81 -23.86 -3.17
C LEU A 241 -9.30 -24.63 -1.92
N GLY A 242 -10.08 -25.70 -2.09
CA GLY A 242 -10.77 -26.37 -0.98
C GLY A 242 -11.86 -25.48 -0.37
N TRP A 243 -12.42 -24.56 -1.15
CA TRP A 243 -13.49 -23.63 -0.77
C TRP A 243 -14.89 -24.21 -1.08
N LYS A 244 -15.85 -23.83 -0.24
CA LYS A 244 -17.29 -24.01 -0.41
C LYS A 244 -17.90 -22.71 -0.90
N ALA A 245 -19.14 -22.75 -1.41
CA ALA A 245 -19.89 -21.54 -1.77
C ALA A 245 -19.91 -20.50 -0.64
N ALA A 246 -20.10 -20.95 0.62
CA ALA A 246 -20.08 -20.08 1.80
C ALA A 246 -18.75 -19.34 2.05
N ASP A 247 -17.60 -19.86 1.58
CA ASP A 247 -16.33 -19.11 1.66
C ASP A 247 -16.36 -17.93 0.66
N TRP A 248 -16.92 -18.13 -0.54
CA TRP A 248 -17.15 -17.05 -1.52
C TRP A 248 -18.23 -16.06 -1.08
N ASP A 249 -19.29 -16.52 -0.42
CA ASP A 249 -20.35 -15.66 0.12
C ASP A 249 -19.77 -14.63 1.10
N ASN A 250 -18.75 -14.98 1.89
CA ASN A 250 -18.03 -14.03 2.75
C ASN A 250 -17.23 -12.99 1.97
N VAL A 251 -16.74 -13.31 0.76
CA VAL A 251 -16.06 -12.35 -0.12
C VAL A 251 -17.06 -11.34 -0.66
N ILE A 252 -18.13 -11.80 -1.32
CA ILE A 252 -19.12 -10.90 -1.93
C ILE A 252 -19.95 -10.13 -0.90
N ALA A 253 -20.09 -10.65 0.32
CA ALA A 253 -20.71 -9.92 1.44
C ALA A 253 -19.91 -8.68 1.90
N ALA A 254 -18.64 -8.57 1.53
CA ALA A 254 -17.78 -7.41 1.80
C ALA A 254 -17.47 -6.57 0.56
N TYR A 255 -17.96 -6.96 -0.63
CA TYR A 255 -17.59 -6.35 -1.91
C TYR A 255 -18.40 -5.07 -2.19
N PRO A 256 -17.78 -3.87 -2.26
CA PRO A 256 -18.52 -2.61 -2.41
C PRO A 256 -18.97 -2.35 -3.85
N TYR A 257 -18.32 -2.96 -4.85
CA TYR A 257 -18.62 -2.80 -6.27
C TYR A 257 -19.70 -3.80 -6.74
N ASN A 258 -20.78 -3.95 -5.98
CA ASN A 258 -21.81 -4.96 -6.19
C ASN A 258 -22.84 -4.58 -7.28
N ALA A 259 -22.36 -4.09 -8.42
CA ALA A 259 -23.16 -3.65 -9.58
C ALA A 259 -22.89 -4.55 -10.80
N ALA A 260 -23.93 -4.83 -11.60
CA ALA A 260 -23.83 -5.66 -12.80
C ALA A 260 -24.84 -5.22 -13.90
N PRO A 261 -24.57 -5.50 -15.20
CA PRO A 261 -25.52 -5.22 -16.28
C PRO A 261 -26.83 -5.99 -16.13
N ASP A 262 -27.99 -5.39 -16.40
CA ASP A 262 -29.28 -6.10 -16.37
C ASP A 262 -29.65 -6.80 -17.69
N ASN A 263 -28.75 -7.65 -18.17
CA ASN A 263 -28.92 -8.40 -19.41
C ASN A 263 -28.98 -9.92 -19.17
N GLU A 264 -29.22 -10.68 -20.25
CA GLU A 264 -29.32 -12.13 -20.19
C GLU A 264 -27.98 -12.80 -19.85
N PHE A 265 -26.86 -12.21 -20.26
CA PHE A 265 -25.52 -12.71 -19.94
C PHE A 265 -25.28 -12.69 -18.43
N SER A 266 -25.61 -11.61 -17.72
CA SER A 266 -25.46 -11.53 -16.26
C SER A 266 -26.33 -12.54 -15.53
N ARG A 267 -27.58 -12.74 -15.95
CA ARG A 267 -28.50 -13.74 -15.39
C ARG A 267 -27.99 -15.17 -15.63
N THR A 268 -27.48 -15.43 -16.83
CA THR A 268 -26.88 -16.71 -17.23
C THR A 268 -25.62 -17.01 -16.44
N LEU A 269 -24.73 -16.03 -16.30
CA LEU A 269 -23.48 -16.15 -15.55
C LEU A 269 -23.76 -16.42 -14.06
N ALA A 270 -24.65 -15.65 -13.44
CA ALA A 270 -25.03 -15.82 -12.04
C ALA A 270 -25.67 -17.19 -11.78
N SER A 271 -26.59 -17.63 -12.64
CA SER A 271 -27.23 -18.94 -12.54
C SER A 271 -26.23 -20.10 -12.76
N GLY A 272 -25.42 -20.02 -13.81
CA GLY A 272 -24.44 -21.06 -14.15
C GLY A 272 -23.32 -21.18 -13.12
N ALA A 273 -22.88 -20.07 -12.54
CA ALA A 273 -21.89 -20.01 -11.47
C ALA A 273 -22.48 -20.22 -10.06
N GLY A 274 -23.80 -20.34 -9.92
CA GLY A 274 -24.46 -20.60 -8.64
C GLY A 274 -24.26 -19.51 -7.58
N THR A 275 -24.16 -18.25 -7.99
CA THR A 275 -23.95 -17.09 -7.11
C THR A 275 -24.47 -15.81 -7.76
N PRO A 276 -25.06 -14.85 -7.01
CA PRO A 276 -25.51 -13.57 -7.58
C PRO A 276 -24.37 -12.75 -8.18
N ILE A 277 -23.15 -12.86 -7.61
CA ILE A 277 -21.92 -12.25 -8.15
C ILE A 277 -20.84 -13.34 -8.23
N PRO A 278 -20.36 -13.71 -9.43
CA PRO A 278 -19.30 -14.70 -9.62
C PRO A 278 -17.91 -14.09 -9.89
N TYR A 279 -17.81 -12.78 -9.97
CA TYR A 279 -16.56 -12.05 -10.19
C TYR A 279 -16.36 -10.95 -9.16
N VAL A 280 -15.12 -10.67 -8.78
CA VAL A 280 -14.75 -9.47 -8.03
C VAL A 280 -13.48 -8.85 -8.62
N ARG A 281 -13.29 -7.56 -8.43
CA ARG A 281 -12.03 -6.89 -8.74
C ARG A 281 -10.86 -7.51 -7.99
N ALA A 282 -9.79 -7.84 -8.72
CA ALA A 282 -8.60 -8.50 -8.19
C ALA A 282 -7.80 -7.60 -7.24
N ASP A 283 -7.74 -6.30 -7.55
CA ASP A 283 -7.05 -5.29 -6.73
C ASP A 283 -7.74 -5.09 -5.38
N TRP A 284 -9.06 -4.93 -5.38
CA TRP A 284 -9.90 -4.95 -4.18
C TRP A 284 -9.77 -6.25 -3.39
N PHE A 285 -9.83 -7.42 -4.06
CA PHE A 285 -9.79 -8.72 -3.40
C PHE A 285 -8.46 -8.92 -2.69
N VAL A 286 -7.35 -8.61 -3.36
CA VAL A 286 -6.01 -8.70 -2.76
C VAL A 286 -5.83 -7.70 -1.63
N PHE A 287 -6.32 -6.46 -1.74
CA PHE A 287 -6.26 -5.52 -0.60
C PHE A 287 -7.10 -5.98 0.59
N THR A 288 -8.36 -6.35 0.37
CA THR A 288 -9.33 -6.58 1.44
C THR A 288 -9.15 -7.95 2.10
N ALA A 289 -8.93 -9.00 1.31
CA ALA A 289 -8.84 -10.37 1.83
C ALA A 289 -7.44 -10.73 2.36
N SER A 290 -6.39 -9.96 2.05
CA SER A 290 -5.04 -10.19 2.62
C SER A 290 -4.89 -9.69 4.06
N GLN A 291 -5.94 -9.12 4.63
CA GLN A 291 -5.98 -8.63 6.01
C GLN A 291 -7.27 -9.10 6.74
N PRO A 292 -7.26 -9.16 8.09
CA PRO A 292 -8.44 -9.48 8.87
C PRO A 292 -9.60 -8.49 8.67
N PRO A 293 -10.86 -8.91 8.86
CA PRO A 293 -11.27 -10.26 9.29
C PRO A 293 -11.34 -11.27 8.13
N LEU A 294 -11.32 -10.83 6.87
CA LEU A 294 -11.59 -11.71 5.73
C LEU A 294 -10.44 -12.72 5.49
N TYR A 295 -9.20 -12.33 5.73
CA TYR A 295 -8.04 -13.24 5.73
C TYR A 295 -8.25 -14.46 6.65
N ASP A 296 -8.59 -14.19 7.92
CA ASP A 296 -8.78 -15.20 8.95
C ASP A 296 -9.97 -16.12 8.62
N VAL A 297 -11.07 -15.55 8.10
CA VAL A 297 -12.28 -16.30 7.70
C VAL A 297 -12.00 -17.26 6.56
N LEU A 298 -11.27 -16.82 5.52
CA LEU A 298 -10.99 -17.63 4.32
C LEU A 298 -9.97 -18.74 4.60
N LEU A 299 -8.95 -18.48 5.42
CA LEU A 299 -8.04 -19.53 5.89
C LEU A 299 -8.63 -20.40 7.01
N ARG A 300 -9.72 -19.95 7.65
CA ARG A 300 -10.31 -20.52 8.88
C ARG A 300 -9.30 -20.59 10.02
N LEU A 301 -8.55 -19.49 10.21
CA LEU A 301 -7.59 -19.39 11.31
C LEU A 301 -8.34 -19.51 12.65
N PRO A 302 -7.83 -20.32 13.60
CA PRO A 302 -8.46 -20.47 14.90
C PRO A 302 -8.27 -19.21 15.75
N ASN A 303 -8.91 -19.15 16.92
CA ASN A 303 -8.80 -18.00 17.82
C ASN A 303 -7.59 -18.10 18.77
N THR A 304 -6.89 -19.24 18.82
CA THR A 304 -5.72 -19.46 19.69
C THR A 304 -4.55 -20.13 18.96
N PHE A 305 -3.33 -19.70 19.27
CA PHE A 305 -2.07 -20.27 18.79
C PHE A 305 -1.98 -21.78 19.10
N GLN A 306 -2.41 -22.18 20.29
CA GLN A 306 -2.39 -23.58 20.72
C GLN A 306 -3.34 -24.45 19.89
N GLN A 307 -4.46 -23.89 19.40
CA GLN A 307 -5.32 -24.58 18.42
C GLN A 307 -4.65 -24.64 17.05
N LEU A 308 -4.05 -23.55 16.58
CA LEU A 308 -3.31 -23.54 15.30
C LEU A 308 -2.20 -24.59 15.28
N ALA A 309 -1.38 -24.62 16.33
CA ALA A 309 -0.31 -25.61 16.50
C ALA A 309 -0.85 -27.04 16.42
N ARG A 310 -1.93 -27.36 17.13
CA ARG A 310 -2.59 -28.69 17.07
C ARG A 310 -3.12 -29.02 15.68
N GLU A 311 -3.74 -28.07 14.98
CA GLU A 311 -4.25 -28.26 13.62
C GLU A 311 -3.12 -28.51 12.60
N GLN A 312 -1.95 -27.88 12.80
CA GLN A 312 -0.73 -28.12 12.02
C GLN A 312 0.03 -29.41 12.44
N GLY A 313 -0.45 -30.10 13.47
CA GLY A 313 0.15 -31.34 14.00
C GLY A 313 1.37 -31.13 14.90
N ILE A 314 1.49 -29.95 15.52
CA ILE A 314 2.62 -29.54 16.35
C ILE A 314 2.29 -29.70 17.84
N ASP A 315 3.05 -30.55 18.53
CA ASP A 315 3.21 -30.47 19.99
C ASP A 315 4.40 -29.55 20.29
N VAL A 316 4.13 -28.28 20.60
CA VAL A 316 5.17 -27.27 20.85
C VAL A 316 6.00 -27.63 22.08
N GLU A 317 5.33 -27.98 23.19
CA GLU A 317 6.01 -28.33 24.44
C GLU A 317 6.82 -29.62 24.31
N GLY A 318 6.27 -30.65 23.67
CA GLY A 318 6.97 -31.89 23.38
C GLY A 318 8.16 -31.68 22.44
N ASN A 319 8.01 -30.83 21.42
CA ASN A 319 9.11 -30.52 20.50
C ASN A 319 10.25 -29.75 21.19
N ILE A 320 9.95 -28.84 22.11
CA ILE A 320 10.96 -28.14 22.92
C ILE A 320 11.66 -29.13 23.86
N ARG A 321 10.89 -29.92 24.61
CA ARG A 321 11.39 -30.89 25.59
C ARG A 321 12.30 -31.96 24.97
N ASN A 322 12.01 -32.37 23.73
CA ASN A 322 12.76 -33.40 23.00
C ASN A 322 13.77 -32.83 21.99
N PHE A 323 14.08 -31.52 22.05
CA PHE A 323 15.03 -30.83 21.15
C PHE A 323 14.74 -30.99 19.65
N VAL A 324 13.47 -31.20 19.29
CA VAL A 324 12.96 -31.19 17.90
C VAL A 324 12.80 -29.76 17.40
N ALA A 325 12.38 -28.84 18.29
CA ALA A 325 12.33 -27.41 18.01
C ALA A 325 13.74 -26.86 17.72
N GLN A 326 13.86 -25.97 16.73
CA GLN A 326 15.15 -25.37 16.36
C GLN A 326 15.06 -23.84 16.49
N ARG A 327 15.94 -23.23 17.29
CA ARG A 327 15.88 -21.82 17.70
C ARG A 327 17.01 -20.96 17.14
N SER A 328 16.71 -19.69 16.93
CA SER A 328 17.68 -18.61 16.69
C SER A 328 17.20 -17.36 17.41
N ALA A 329 18.07 -16.70 18.16
CA ALA A 329 17.78 -15.49 18.92
C ALA A 329 18.80 -14.40 18.62
N PHE A 330 18.33 -13.16 18.47
CA PHE A 330 19.15 -12.03 18.01
C PHE A 330 18.66 -10.70 18.59
N GLN A 331 19.58 -9.74 18.74
CA GLN A 331 19.35 -8.46 19.40
C GLN A 331 18.52 -7.47 18.55
N ARG A 332 18.54 -7.59 17.22
CA ARG A 332 17.89 -6.64 16.29
C ARG A 332 17.06 -7.36 15.23
N SER A 333 15.81 -6.94 15.07
CA SER A 333 14.87 -7.42 14.05
C SER A 333 14.53 -6.31 13.06
N GLY A 334 14.09 -6.68 11.85
CA GLY A 334 13.55 -5.72 10.87
C GLY A 334 12.14 -5.22 11.17
N VAL A 335 11.45 -5.80 12.16
CA VAL A 335 10.09 -5.38 12.60
C VAL A 335 9.95 -5.22 14.11
N SER A 336 10.60 -6.08 14.91
CA SER A 336 10.57 -5.98 16.38
C SER A 336 11.48 -4.87 16.89
N GLN A 337 11.03 -4.12 17.90
CA GLN A 337 11.79 -3.03 18.52
C GLN A 337 12.87 -3.50 19.52
N ASN A 338 12.85 -4.80 19.88
CA ASN A 338 13.72 -5.42 20.89
C ASN A 338 14.33 -6.73 20.36
N ASN A 339 15.05 -7.47 21.22
CA ASN A 339 15.53 -8.82 20.92
C ASN A 339 14.37 -9.74 20.53
N ARG A 340 14.60 -10.65 19.59
CA ARG A 340 13.57 -11.57 19.09
C ARG A 340 14.12 -12.99 19.04
N LEU A 341 13.26 -13.97 19.34
CA LEU A 341 13.53 -15.39 19.16
C LEU A 341 12.64 -15.90 18.03
N ILE A 342 13.20 -16.72 17.13
CA ILE A 342 12.43 -17.54 16.19
C ILE A 342 12.63 -19.02 16.50
N GLU A 343 11.57 -19.80 16.35
CA GLU A 343 11.51 -21.22 16.67
C GLU A 343 10.83 -21.97 15.53
N ARG A 344 11.53 -22.97 14.97
CA ARG A 344 11.03 -23.85 13.92
C ARG A 344 10.57 -25.18 14.50
N HIS A 345 9.39 -25.62 14.08
CA HIS A 345 8.92 -26.99 14.22
C HIS A 345 8.70 -27.63 12.83
N PRO A 346 8.96 -28.94 12.65
CA PRO A 346 8.50 -29.68 11.48
C PRO A 346 6.98 -29.81 11.51
N SER A 347 6.30 -29.53 10.40
CA SER A 347 4.83 -29.65 10.30
C SER A 347 4.40 -30.67 9.26
N ARG A 348 3.12 -31.07 9.29
CA ARG A 348 2.54 -32.01 8.31
C ARG A 348 2.66 -31.54 6.85
N SER A 349 2.60 -30.22 6.62
CA SER A 349 2.68 -29.56 5.31
C SER A 349 4.11 -29.10 4.97
N GLY A 350 5.03 -29.07 5.93
CA GLY A 350 6.44 -28.71 5.75
C GLY A 350 7.04 -28.14 7.03
N PHE A 351 6.76 -26.87 7.28
CA PHE A 351 7.28 -26.12 8.42
C PHE A 351 6.21 -25.35 9.17
N PHE A 352 6.53 -25.04 10.43
CA PHE A 352 5.83 -24.12 11.30
C PHE A 352 6.88 -23.29 12.05
N TRP A 353 7.00 -22.01 11.71
CA TRP A 353 7.86 -21.06 12.42
C TRP A 353 7.01 -20.20 13.33
N THR A 354 7.40 -20.05 14.59
CA THR A 354 6.82 -19.06 15.51
C THR A 354 7.93 -18.15 16.02
N SER A 355 7.60 -16.90 16.30
CA SER A 355 8.46 -16.00 17.06
C SER A 355 7.96 -15.79 18.49
N TYR A 356 8.89 -15.34 19.33
CA TYR A 356 8.60 -14.72 20.60
C TYR A 356 9.16 -13.29 20.53
N ASP A 357 8.28 -12.33 20.77
CA ASP A 357 8.54 -10.90 20.63
C ASP A 357 8.34 -10.18 21.97
N PHE A 358 9.17 -9.17 22.21
CA PHE A 358 9.40 -8.63 23.55
C PHE A 358 9.18 -7.11 23.58
N ALA A 359 8.58 -6.61 24.66
CA ALA A 359 8.39 -5.18 24.91
C ALA A 359 9.64 -4.47 25.49
N GLY A 360 10.68 -5.24 25.86
CA GLY A 360 11.95 -4.72 26.38
C GLY A 360 13.11 -5.70 26.20
N ASN A 361 14.29 -5.34 26.71
CA ASN A 361 15.53 -6.14 26.69
C ASN A 361 16.13 -6.33 28.10
N ARG A 362 15.30 -6.33 29.15
CA ARG A 362 15.73 -6.38 30.56
C ARG A 362 15.07 -7.53 31.29
N ASP A 363 15.66 -7.93 32.41
CA ASP A 363 15.15 -9.01 33.25
C ASP A 363 14.82 -10.26 32.41
N ARG A 364 13.68 -10.90 32.63
CA ARG A 364 13.23 -12.07 31.85
C ARG A 364 12.87 -11.77 30.38
N GLN A 365 12.91 -10.52 29.92
CA GLN A 365 12.78 -10.19 28.49
C GLN A 365 14.13 -10.22 27.74
N SER A 366 15.26 -10.34 28.45
CA SER A 366 16.59 -10.46 27.83
C SER A 366 16.90 -11.92 27.46
N LEU A 367 16.84 -12.24 26.17
CA LEU A 367 17.19 -13.58 25.64
C LEU A 367 18.66 -13.97 25.90
N PHE A 368 19.53 -12.99 26.09
CA PHE A 368 20.95 -13.18 26.42
C PHE A 368 21.20 -13.50 27.89
N SER A 369 20.17 -13.41 28.74
CA SER A 369 20.20 -13.84 30.15
C SER A 369 19.24 -15.00 30.43
N PHE A 370 18.13 -15.07 29.69
CA PHE A 370 17.11 -16.10 29.79
C PHE A 370 16.86 -16.73 28.40
N PRO A 371 17.75 -17.63 27.93
CA PRO A 371 17.65 -18.23 26.59
C PRO A 371 16.63 -19.38 26.50
N LEU A 372 16.07 -19.83 27.63
CA LEU A 372 15.10 -20.91 27.69
C LEU A 372 13.70 -20.37 27.97
N GLY A 373 12.66 -21.16 27.71
CA GLY A 373 11.26 -20.73 27.79
C GLY A 373 10.42 -21.30 26.64
N PRO A 374 9.13 -20.94 26.53
CA PRO A 374 8.41 -19.95 27.36
C PRO A 374 8.00 -20.48 28.75
N THR A 375 8.23 -21.75 29.06
CA THR A 375 7.92 -22.38 30.35
C THR A 375 9.20 -22.90 31.05
N GLY A 376 9.17 -22.97 32.39
CA GLY A 376 10.30 -23.44 33.21
C GLY A 376 10.86 -22.38 34.18
N PRO A 377 11.79 -22.76 35.08
CA PRO A 377 12.33 -21.85 36.11
C PRO A 377 13.10 -20.67 35.50
N ASP A 378 13.89 -20.91 34.45
CA ASP A 378 14.70 -19.90 33.74
C ASP A 378 14.02 -19.39 32.46
N ALA A 379 12.70 -19.51 32.38
CA ALA A 379 11.92 -19.05 31.23
C ALA A 379 12.00 -17.54 30.99
N PHE A 380 12.19 -17.17 29.73
CA PHE A 380 11.93 -15.83 29.22
C PHE A 380 10.45 -15.47 29.34
N HIS A 381 10.18 -14.17 29.45
CA HIS A 381 8.84 -13.59 29.40
C HIS A 381 8.72 -12.80 28.10
N HIS A 382 7.79 -13.21 27.23
CA HIS A 382 7.51 -12.57 25.94
C HIS A 382 6.14 -11.89 25.99
N ASP A 383 5.89 -10.96 25.06
CA ASP A 383 4.70 -10.10 25.04
C ASP A 383 3.76 -10.41 23.85
N GLY A 384 4.30 -11.04 22.80
CA GLY A 384 3.53 -11.54 21.66
C GLY A 384 4.32 -12.48 20.77
N GLY A 385 3.71 -12.92 19.67
CA GLY A 385 4.38 -13.75 18.66
C GLY A 385 3.73 -13.63 17.28
N GLU A 386 4.53 -13.94 16.25
CA GLU A 386 4.12 -14.05 14.86
C GLU A 386 4.43 -15.48 14.39
N THR A 387 3.50 -16.14 13.71
CA THR A 387 3.66 -17.49 13.17
C THR A 387 3.58 -17.47 11.65
N ILE A 388 4.49 -18.20 11.00
CA ILE A 388 4.53 -18.43 9.55
C ILE A 388 4.56 -19.94 9.31
N PHE A 389 3.56 -20.46 8.61
CA PHE A 389 3.41 -21.90 8.40
C PHE A 389 3.13 -22.23 6.94
N SER A 390 3.59 -23.42 6.52
CA SER A 390 3.38 -23.89 5.15
C SER A 390 1.94 -24.40 4.99
N LEU A 391 1.27 -23.96 3.92
CA LEU A 391 -0.02 -24.51 3.48
C LEU A 391 0.20 -25.83 2.71
N PRO A 392 -0.83 -26.68 2.55
CA PRO A 392 -0.66 -27.99 1.89
C PRO A 392 -0.17 -27.90 0.43
N ASN A 393 -0.46 -26.81 -0.28
CA ASN A 393 0.04 -26.53 -1.64
C ASN A 393 1.51 -26.04 -1.70
N GLY A 394 2.13 -25.79 -0.54
CA GLY A 394 3.48 -25.24 -0.38
C GLY A 394 3.55 -23.71 -0.29
N PHE A 395 2.41 -23.00 -0.35
CA PHE A 395 2.36 -21.56 -0.07
C PHE A 395 2.48 -21.29 1.45
N GLN A 396 2.42 -20.03 1.86
CA GLN A 396 2.56 -19.61 3.26
C GLN A 396 1.30 -18.92 3.77
N ALA A 397 1.00 -19.16 5.05
CA ALA A 397 0.00 -18.44 5.82
C ALA A 397 0.60 -17.90 7.12
N TYR A 398 -0.07 -16.89 7.67
CA TYR A 398 0.45 -16.00 8.71
C TYR A 398 -0.56 -15.89 9.86
N TYR A 399 -0.05 -15.65 11.06
CA TYR A 399 -0.87 -15.54 12.26
C TYR A 399 -0.14 -14.66 13.28
N LEU A 400 -0.86 -13.79 14.00
CA LEU A 400 -0.31 -12.97 15.08
C LEU A 400 -1.03 -13.33 16.39
N ASN A 401 -0.33 -13.28 17.53
CA ASN A 401 -0.93 -13.56 18.83
C ASN A 401 -0.34 -12.79 20.01
N THR A 402 -1.13 -12.68 21.07
CA THR A 402 -0.67 -12.28 22.42
C THR A 402 0.27 -13.34 23.00
N ALA A 403 0.99 -13.02 24.07
CA ALA A 403 1.78 -14.00 24.83
C ALA A 403 0.97 -15.17 25.41
N LYS A 404 -0.36 -15.05 25.52
CA LYS A 404 -1.26 -16.14 25.93
C LYS A 404 -1.69 -17.03 24.76
N GLY A 405 -1.48 -16.58 23.53
CA GLY A 405 -1.87 -17.26 22.30
C GLY A 405 -3.15 -16.74 21.65
N ASP A 406 -3.84 -15.77 22.22
CA ASP A 406 -5.06 -15.19 21.64
C ASP A 406 -4.73 -14.51 20.30
N ARG A 407 -5.52 -14.76 19.23
CA ARG A 407 -5.27 -14.17 17.90
C ARG A 407 -5.33 -12.64 17.93
N LEU A 408 -4.46 -12.01 17.16
CA LEU A 408 -4.46 -10.57 16.91
C LEU A 408 -4.62 -10.28 15.42
N ASP A 409 -5.44 -9.28 15.10
CA ASP A 409 -5.54 -8.76 13.74
C ASP A 409 -4.33 -7.85 13.39
N LYS A 410 -3.81 -7.16 14.40
CA LYS A 410 -2.68 -6.22 14.33
C LYS A 410 -1.76 -6.36 15.53
N GLY A 411 -0.45 -6.36 15.27
CA GLY A 411 0.60 -6.33 16.29
C GLY A 411 0.69 -4.95 16.98
N PRO A 412 0.89 -4.87 18.32
CA PRO A 412 1.07 -3.60 19.01
C PRO A 412 2.33 -2.85 18.56
N THR A 413 2.20 -1.59 18.17
CA THR A 413 3.29 -0.74 17.63
C THR A 413 4.39 -0.39 18.63
N ALA A 414 4.21 -0.73 19.91
CA ALA A 414 5.25 -0.68 20.94
C ALA A 414 6.21 -1.89 20.89
N ILE A 415 5.80 -3.00 20.26
CA ILE A 415 6.54 -4.27 20.19
C ILE A 415 7.06 -4.50 18.76
N VAL A 416 6.16 -4.47 17.77
CA VAL A 416 6.47 -4.70 16.35
C VAL A 416 5.93 -3.57 15.48
N ARG A 417 6.66 -3.20 14.42
CA ARG A 417 6.27 -2.14 13.47
C ARG A 417 6.44 -2.59 12.03
N ASP A 418 5.52 -2.16 11.18
CA ASP A 418 5.64 -2.21 9.72
C ASP A 418 5.73 -0.77 9.18
N PRO A 419 6.95 -0.28 8.86
CA PRO A 419 7.14 1.05 8.30
C PRO A 419 6.44 1.29 6.95
N SER A 420 5.98 0.25 6.24
CA SER A 420 5.25 0.40 4.98
C SER A 420 3.80 0.87 5.17
N ARG A 421 3.17 0.54 6.31
CA ARG A 421 1.75 0.83 6.59
C ARG A 421 1.53 2.24 7.12
N LYS A 422 0.32 2.79 6.97
CA LYS A 422 -0.04 4.16 7.40
C LYS A 422 -0.04 4.31 8.94
N ASP A 423 -0.47 3.28 9.66
CA ASP A 423 -0.58 3.23 11.12
C ASP A 423 0.63 2.57 11.81
N PHE A 424 1.66 2.20 11.03
CA PHE A 424 2.85 1.45 11.46
C PHE A 424 2.57 0.06 12.07
N ALA A 425 1.33 -0.42 12.06
CA ALA A 425 0.97 -1.70 12.66
C ALA A 425 1.28 -2.87 11.72
N VAL A 426 1.94 -3.91 12.23
CA VAL A 426 2.02 -5.20 11.52
C VAL A 426 0.61 -5.76 11.45
N THR A 427 0.03 -5.81 10.24
CA THR A 427 -1.31 -6.35 10.00
C THR A 427 -1.19 -7.80 9.57
N ASN A 428 -1.95 -8.71 10.19
CA ASN A 428 -1.88 -10.13 9.86
C ASN A 428 -2.12 -10.37 8.36
N GLY A 429 -1.40 -11.32 7.76
CA GLY A 429 -1.38 -11.50 6.31
C GLY A 429 -0.50 -10.47 5.60
N ILE A 430 -1.05 -9.33 5.17
CA ILE A 430 -0.43 -8.41 4.20
C ILE A 430 0.97 -7.90 4.57
N SER A 431 1.21 -7.53 5.84
CA SER A 431 2.54 -7.10 6.31
C SER A 431 3.55 -8.25 6.26
N CYS A 432 3.11 -9.45 6.63
CA CYS A 432 3.94 -10.64 6.62
C CYS A 432 4.25 -11.09 5.18
N MET A 433 3.28 -11.04 4.27
CA MET A 433 3.45 -11.32 2.83
C MET A 433 4.47 -10.38 2.17
N GLY A 434 4.45 -9.10 2.54
CA GLY A 434 5.44 -8.12 2.07
C GLY A 434 6.86 -8.40 2.58
N CYS A 435 6.99 -8.94 3.79
CA CYS A 435 8.28 -9.29 4.40
C CYS A 435 8.83 -10.65 3.97
N HIS A 436 7.95 -11.62 3.73
CA HIS A 436 8.26 -13.00 3.35
C HIS A 436 7.98 -13.26 1.87
N GLU A 437 8.21 -12.23 1.06
CA GLU A 437 7.93 -12.16 -0.38
C GLU A 437 8.48 -13.34 -1.20
N GLN A 438 9.62 -13.89 -0.78
CA GLN A 438 10.37 -15.00 -1.37
C GLN A 438 10.50 -16.21 -0.41
N GLY A 439 9.79 -16.19 0.73
CA GLY A 439 9.78 -17.26 1.72
C GLY A 439 10.40 -16.88 3.07
N MET A 440 10.96 -17.88 3.76
CA MET A 440 11.59 -17.66 5.07
C MET A 440 12.86 -16.81 4.94
N ARG A 441 13.03 -15.84 5.84
CA ARG A 441 14.17 -14.93 5.86
C ARG A 441 15.32 -15.51 6.68
N LYS A 442 16.56 -15.29 6.24
CA LYS A 442 17.76 -15.63 7.02
C LYS A 442 17.77 -14.89 8.36
N ALA A 443 18.21 -15.59 9.39
CA ALA A 443 18.38 -15.07 10.74
C ALA A 443 19.67 -15.66 11.34
N LYS A 444 20.51 -14.80 11.92
CA LYS A 444 21.76 -15.20 12.55
C LYS A 444 21.54 -15.31 14.05
N ASP A 445 21.83 -16.47 14.63
CA ASP A 445 21.78 -16.65 16.07
C ASP A 445 22.95 -15.93 16.76
N GLU A 446 22.68 -15.38 17.95
CA GLU A 446 23.66 -14.68 18.78
C GLU A 446 23.77 -15.30 20.19
N VAL A 447 22.92 -16.28 20.52
CA VAL A 447 22.79 -16.86 21.87
C VAL A 447 23.61 -18.14 22.06
N ARG A 448 23.66 -19.05 21.07
CA ARG A 448 24.34 -20.37 21.20
C ARG A 448 25.79 -20.19 21.61
N GLU A 449 26.56 -19.38 20.89
CA GLU A 449 27.98 -19.19 21.20
C GLU A 449 28.21 -18.56 22.57
N LEU A 450 27.41 -17.55 22.93
CA LEU A 450 27.49 -16.86 24.21
C LEU A 450 27.29 -17.83 25.38
N VAL A 451 26.23 -18.65 25.30
CA VAL A 451 25.85 -19.59 26.35
C VAL A 451 26.85 -20.74 26.47
N LEU A 452 27.30 -21.33 25.35
CA LEU A 452 28.20 -22.49 25.38
C LEU A 452 29.65 -22.13 25.75
N LYS A 453 30.14 -20.95 25.35
CA LYS A 453 31.48 -20.45 25.76
C LYS A 453 31.50 -19.92 27.20
N GLY A 454 30.37 -19.42 27.69
CA GLY A 454 30.24 -18.86 29.04
C GLY A 454 30.23 -19.92 30.16
N ARG A 455 30.94 -19.65 31.26
CA ARG A 455 30.79 -20.40 32.53
C ARG A 455 29.69 -19.86 33.44
N ILE A 456 29.01 -18.79 33.02
CA ILE A 456 27.95 -18.10 33.77
C ILE A 456 26.67 -18.95 33.82
N PHE A 457 26.40 -19.73 32.77
CA PHE A 457 25.20 -20.54 32.67
C PHE A 457 25.37 -21.92 33.33
N PRO A 458 24.36 -22.38 34.11
CA PRO A 458 24.26 -23.76 34.60
C PRO A 458 24.44 -24.80 33.48
N LYS A 459 24.85 -26.03 33.84
CA LYS A 459 25.14 -27.07 32.84
C LYS A 459 23.88 -27.48 32.07
N ASP A 460 22.78 -27.69 32.75
CA ASP A 460 21.46 -27.98 32.19
C ASP A 460 20.98 -26.89 31.23
N VAL A 461 21.21 -25.62 31.54
CA VAL A 461 20.94 -24.50 30.62
C VAL A 461 21.79 -24.59 29.35
N ARG A 462 23.08 -24.89 29.49
CA ARG A 462 24.00 -25.05 28.34
C ARG A 462 23.64 -26.27 27.49
N ASP A 463 23.31 -27.40 28.10
CA ASP A 463 22.90 -28.62 27.41
C ASP A 463 21.57 -28.40 26.64
N ALA A 464 20.60 -27.69 27.24
CA ALA A 464 19.34 -27.35 26.60
C ALA A 464 19.52 -26.35 25.43
N VAL A 465 20.39 -25.35 25.58
CA VAL A 465 20.74 -24.44 24.48
C VAL A 465 21.47 -25.19 23.36
N GLU A 466 22.36 -26.14 23.70
CA GLU A 466 23.04 -26.97 22.69
C GLU A 466 22.05 -27.78 21.84
N GLY A 467 21.00 -28.34 22.46
CA GLY A 467 19.95 -29.09 21.77
C GLY A 467 19.00 -28.22 20.94
N LEU A 468 18.55 -27.09 21.50
CA LEU A 468 17.53 -26.22 20.88
C LEU A 468 18.09 -25.28 19.81
N TYR A 469 19.30 -24.75 19.98
CA TYR A 469 19.87 -23.74 19.07
C TYR A 469 20.88 -24.42 18.15
N PRO A 470 20.54 -24.85 16.92
CA PRO A 470 21.49 -25.53 16.05
C PRO A 470 22.67 -24.63 15.63
N PRO A 471 23.80 -25.21 15.21
CA PRO A 471 24.87 -24.46 14.54
C PRO A 471 24.36 -23.71 13.30
N HIS A 472 24.93 -22.53 13.02
CA HIS A 472 24.50 -21.63 11.95
C HIS A 472 24.21 -22.33 10.60
N GLY A 473 25.15 -23.11 10.08
CA GLY A 473 24.96 -23.80 8.78
C GLY A 473 23.79 -24.79 8.75
N LYS A 474 23.37 -25.36 9.89
CA LYS A 474 22.15 -26.17 9.99
C LYS A 474 20.89 -25.30 10.02
N MET A 475 20.94 -24.14 10.69
CA MET A 475 19.83 -23.19 10.68
C MET A 475 19.62 -22.58 9.28
N ASP A 476 20.69 -22.15 8.62
CA ASP A 476 20.67 -21.61 7.26
C ASP A 476 20.06 -22.63 6.28
N ALA A 477 20.50 -23.89 6.32
CA ALA A 477 19.95 -24.95 5.48
C ALA A 477 18.43 -25.15 5.69
N LEU A 478 17.95 -25.15 6.94
CA LEU A 478 16.51 -25.26 7.24
C LEU A 478 15.71 -24.08 6.69
N ILE A 479 16.25 -22.86 6.78
CA ILE A 479 15.61 -21.64 6.24
C ILE A 479 15.60 -21.67 4.71
N GLU A 480 16.69 -22.10 4.09
CA GLU A 480 16.83 -22.19 2.63
C GLU A 480 15.92 -23.26 2.03
N ASP A 481 15.80 -24.44 2.66
CA ASP A 481 14.85 -25.49 2.25
C ASP A 481 13.39 -25.02 2.35
N ASP A 482 13.03 -24.30 3.41
CA ASP A 482 11.68 -23.76 3.61
C ASP A 482 11.34 -22.63 2.62
N ALA A 483 12.32 -21.76 2.31
CA ALA A 483 12.18 -20.75 1.27
C ALA A 483 12.08 -21.40 -0.13
N LYS A 484 12.90 -22.42 -0.42
CA LYS A 484 12.85 -23.19 -1.67
C LYS A 484 11.51 -23.88 -1.87
N ARG A 485 10.92 -24.48 -0.83
CA ARG A 485 9.56 -25.06 -0.86
C ARG A 485 8.53 -24.05 -1.36
N PHE A 486 8.57 -22.82 -0.86
CA PHE A 486 7.67 -21.75 -1.26
C PHE A 486 7.91 -21.30 -2.71
N ALA A 487 9.16 -21.03 -3.09
CA ALA A 487 9.52 -20.63 -4.44
C ALA A 487 9.17 -21.69 -5.50
N ASP A 488 9.31 -22.98 -5.17
CA ASP A 488 8.93 -24.07 -6.08
C ASP A 488 7.41 -24.25 -6.16
N ALA A 489 6.64 -23.99 -5.09
CA ALA A 489 5.19 -23.92 -5.15
C ALA A 489 4.70 -22.79 -6.07
N MET A 490 5.31 -21.60 -5.99
CA MET A 490 5.05 -20.49 -6.91
C MET A 490 5.33 -20.86 -8.37
N LYS A 491 6.46 -21.52 -8.67
CA LYS A 491 6.77 -22.00 -10.03
C LYS A 491 5.73 -23.01 -10.55
N ARG A 492 5.24 -23.94 -9.70
CA ARG A 492 4.17 -24.88 -10.08
C ARG A 492 2.86 -24.18 -10.44
N ALA A 493 2.59 -23.02 -9.84
CA ALA A 493 1.44 -22.17 -10.14
C ALA A 493 1.60 -21.33 -11.42
N GLY A 494 2.78 -21.39 -12.08
CA GLY A 494 3.11 -20.58 -13.25
C GLY A 494 3.59 -19.16 -12.90
N LEU A 495 3.99 -18.93 -11.65
CA LEU A 495 4.44 -17.63 -11.15
C LEU A 495 5.97 -17.54 -11.13
N ASP A 496 6.48 -16.33 -11.30
CA ASP A 496 7.90 -15.98 -11.15
C ASP A 496 8.16 -15.51 -9.70
N PRO A 497 8.89 -16.26 -8.87
CA PRO A 497 9.17 -15.86 -7.48
C PRO A 497 10.00 -14.58 -7.33
N THR A 498 10.62 -14.10 -8.41
CA THR A 498 11.46 -12.90 -8.42
C THR A 498 10.74 -11.66 -8.97
N LEU A 499 9.53 -11.82 -9.51
CA LEU A 499 8.76 -10.75 -10.13
C LEU A 499 8.30 -9.71 -9.08
N LYS A 500 8.61 -8.44 -9.37
CA LYS A 500 8.31 -7.27 -8.54
C LYS A 500 7.94 -6.10 -9.43
N LEU A 501 7.04 -5.22 -8.97
CA LEU A 501 6.84 -3.90 -9.57
C LEU A 501 7.69 -2.90 -8.78
N ASN A 502 8.72 -2.33 -9.40
CA ASN A 502 9.54 -1.28 -8.78
C ASN A 502 10.05 -1.65 -7.37
N GLY A 503 10.58 -2.88 -7.24
CA GLY A 503 11.11 -3.45 -5.98
C GLY A 503 10.07 -3.86 -4.94
N ILE A 504 8.77 -3.73 -5.24
CA ILE A 504 7.65 -4.13 -4.39
C ILE A 504 7.12 -5.49 -4.87
N GLU A 505 6.88 -6.42 -3.96
CA GLU A 505 6.34 -7.74 -4.29
C GLU A 505 4.87 -7.67 -4.75
N MET A 506 4.47 -8.68 -5.52
CA MET A 506 3.24 -8.66 -6.32
C MET A 506 1.94 -8.43 -5.54
N ILE A 507 1.81 -8.97 -4.31
CA ILE A 507 0.58 -8.83 -3.51
C ILE A 507 0.48 -7.39 -2.99
N ASN A 508 1.53 -6.86 -2.39
CA ASN A 508 1.62 -5.48 -1.91
C ASN A 508 1.52 -4.45 -3.05
N ALA A 509 2.11 -4.75 -4.23
CA ALA A 509 1.98 -3.88 -5.40
C ALA A 509 0.53 -3.76 -5.88
N LEU A 510 -0.21 -4.88 -5.93
CA LEU A 510 -1.62 -4.90 -6.32
C LEU A 510 -2.54 -4.30 -5.23
N ALA A 511 -2.32 -4.64 -3.96
CA ALA A 511 -3.05 -4.04 -2.84
C ALA A 511 -2.87 -2.52 -2.79
N LYS A 512 -1.65 -2.03 -3.01
CA LYS A 512 -1.36 -0.60 -3.11
C LYS A 512 -2.06 0.04 -4.31
N ARG A 513 -2.10 -0.61 -5.48
CA ARG A 513 -2.77 -0.05 -6.67
C ARG A 513 -4.25 0.24 -6.42
N TYR A 514 -4.90 -0.55 -5.57
CA TYR A 514 -6.25 -0.28 -5.09
C TYR A 514 -6.32 0.83 -4.03
N GLU A 515 -5.36 0.87 -3.08
CA GLU A 515 -5.30 1.91 -2.04
C GLU A 515 -4.98 3.32 -2.60
N ASP A 516 -4.41 3.41 -3.80
CA ASP A 516 -4.12 4.66 -4.50
C ASP A 516 -5.40 5.51 -4.72
N ASP A 517 -5.20 6.84 -4.70
CA ASP A 517 -6.26 7.83 -4.84
C ASP A 517 -6.79 7.84 -6.29
N LEU A 518 -8.09 8.09 -6.50
CA LEU A 518 -8.72 8.10 -7.83
C LEU A 518 -8.68 9.49 -8.46
N ASP A 519 -8.43 9.54 -9.77
CA ASP A 519 -8.93 10.64 -10.61
C ASP A 519 -10.27 10.26 -11.28
N LEU A 520 -10.85 11.21 -12.00
CA LEU A 520 -12.04 10.99 -12.82
C LEU A 520 -11.91 9.83 -13.81
N THR A 521 -10.72 9.62 -14.40
CA THR A 521 -10.48 8.58 -15.42
C THR A 521 -10.55 7.19 -14.81
N LEU A 522 -9.90 6.96 -13.66
CA LEU A 522 -10.01 5.72 -12.91
C LEU A 522 -11.44 5.52 -12.35
N ALA A 523 -12.06 6.56 -11.80
CA ALA A 523 -13.43 6.47 -11.27
C ALA A 523 -14.46 6.06 -12.34
N ALA A 524 -14.37 6.62 -13.54
CA ALA A 524 -15.20 6.22 -14.68
C ALA A 524 -14.92 4.76 -15.11
N SER A 525 -13.65 4.38 -15.22
CA SER A 525 -13.24 3.02 -15.55
C SER A 525 -13.72 1.97 -14.54
N GLU A 526 -13.73 2.31 -13.25
CA GLU A 526 -14.26 1.44 -12.18
C GLU A 526 -15.79 1.33 -12.16
N LEU A 527 -16.49 2.30 -12.77
CA LEU A 527 -17.92 2.23 -13.11
C LEU A 527 -18.17 1.49 -14.44
N GLY A 528 -17.11 1.16 -15.20
CA GLY A 528 -17.22 0.51 -16.50
C GLY A 528 -17.63 1.45 -17.65
N ILE A 529 -17.40 2.76 -17.50
CA ILE A 529 -17.70 3.76 -18.53
C ILE A 529 -16.47 4.61 -18.86
N LYS A 530 -16.49 5.26 -20.03
CA LYS A 530 -15.45 6.19 -20.48
C LYS A 530 -15.59 7.53 -19.75
N LYS A 531 -14.49 8.28 -19.70
CA LYS A 531 -14.47 9.62 -19.08
C LYS A 531 -15.46 10.62 -19.71
N SER A 532 -15.76 10.48 -21.01
CA SER A 532 -16.78 11.28 -21.70
C SER A 532 -18.19 10.97 -21.18
N GLU A 533 -18.55 9.68 -21.12
CA GLU A 533 -19.85 9.19 -20.65
C GLU A 533 -20.09 9.60 -19.18
N PHE A 534 -19.05 9.52 -18.32
CA PHE A 534 -19.14 10.02 -16.95
C PHE A 534 -19.47 11.52 -16.92
N ASN A 535 -18.78 12.34 -17.73
CA ASN A 535 -19.00 13.78 -17.80
C ASN A 535 -20.40 14.16 -18.31
N GLU A 536 -20.96 13.36 -19.22
CA GLU A 536 -22.30 13.55 -19.76
C GLU A 536 -23.38 13.23 -18.70
N GLY A 537 -23.21 12.15 -17.93
CA GLY A 537 -24.14 11.73 -16.86
C GLY A 537 -24.13 12.57 -15.58
N VAL A 538 -23.18 13.50 -15.38
CA VAL A 538 -23.06 14.32 -14.14
C VAL A 538 -24.35 15.08 -13.79
N ALA A 539 -25.16 15.43 -14.78
CA ALA A 539 -26.41 16.17 -14.56
C ALA A 539 -27.45 15.36 -13.76
N ASP A 540 -27.50 14.04 -14.00
CA ASP A 540 -28.50 13.12 -13.46
C ASP A 540 -28.16 12.62 -12.05
N VAL A 541 -26.90 12.75 -11.64
CA VAL A 541 -26.41 12.39 -10.30
C VAL A 541 -27.14 13.17 -9.19
N ASP A 542 -27.58 12.43 -8.16
CA ASP A 542 -28.19 12.97 -6.93
C ASP A 542 -27.39 14.17 -6.40
N GLN A 543 -28.09 15.24 -6.05
CA GLN A 543 -27.52 16.49 -5.56
C GLN A 543 -26.51 16.29 -4.41
N LYS A 544 -26.69 15.26 -3.57
CA LYS A 544 -25.77 14.94 -2.46
C LYS A 544 -24.38 14.46 -2.92
N PHE A 545 -24.26 13.90 -4.12
CA PHE A 545 -22.99 13.39 -4.67
C PHE A 545 -22.28 14.35 -5.63
N ARG A 546 -22.95 15.42 -6.08
CA ARG A 546 -22.35 16.47 -6.90
C ARG A 546 -21.03 17.04 -6.33
N PRO A 547 -20.83 17.20 -5.00
CA PRO A 547 -19.54 17.58 -4.44
C PRO A 547 -18.41 16.57 -4.73
N LEU A 548 -18.68 15.26 -4.66
CA LEU A 548 -17.72 14.21 -4.97
C LEU A 548 -17.38 14.18 -6.48
N VAL A 549 -18.41 14.29 -7.33
CA VAL A 549 -18.23 14.37 -8.78
C VAL A 549 -17.39 15.60 -9.19
N ARG A 550 -17.73 16.78 -8.65
CA ARG A 550 -16.95 18.00 -8.86
C ARG A 550 -15.51 17.84 -8.39
N ARG A 551 -15.28 17.14 -7.27
CA ARG A 551 -13.94 16.88 -6.75
C ARG A 551 -13.12 15.96 -7.67
N LEU A 552 -13.71 14.88 -8.19
CA LEU A 552 -13.07 13.99 -9.18
C LEU A 552 -12.67 14.75 -10.46
N ALA A 553 -13.52 15.68 -10.91
CA ALA A 553 -13.22 16.52 -12.08
C ALA A 553 -12.03 17.47 -11.87
N GLN A 554 -11.74 17.85 -10.63
CA GLN A 554 -10.75 18.89 -10.29
C GLN A 554 -9.48 18.38 -9.61
N GLY A 555 -9.41 17.09 -9.26
CA GLY A 555 -8.23 16.48 -8.66
C GLY A 555 -8.45 15.03 -8.22
N ALA A 556 -7.54 14.55 -7.36
CA ALA A 556 -7.63 13.20 -6.81
C ALA A 556 -8.55 13.12 -5.58
N VAL A 557 -9.21 11.97 -5.43
CA VAL A 557 -10.10 11.64 -4.30
C VAL A 557 -9.63 10.37 -3.60
N PRO A 558 -9.57 10.36 -2.25
CA PRO A 558 -9.28 9.15 -1.49
C PRO A 558 -10.25 8.00 -1.77
N ARG A 559 -9.71 6.77 -1.84
CA ARG A 559 -10.42 5.51 -2.12
C ARG A 559 -11.70 5.33 -1.30
N ASP A 560 -11.62 5.58 0.00
CA ASP A 560 -12.69 5.40 0.98
C ASP A 560 -13.90 6.32 0.73
N GLN A 561 -13.66 7.55 0.24
CA GLN A 561 -14.73 8.49 -0.08
C GLN A 561 -15.49 8.08 -1.35
N PHE A 562 -14.78 7.58 -2.37
CA PHE A 562 -15.42 7.09 -3.59
C PHE A 562 -16.23 5.82 -3.32
N GLU A 563 -15.68 4.84 -2.61
CA GLU A 563 -16.36 3.58 -2.31
C GLU A 563 -17.64 3.74 -1.50
N THR A 564 -17.65 4.69 -0.56
CA THR A 564 -18.84 5.01 0.24
C THR A 564 -20.01 5.47 -0.65
N ALA A 565 -19.72 6.11 -1.79
CA ALA A 565 -20.73 6.61 -2.72
C ALA A 565 -21.01 5.68 -3.91
N PHE A 566 -20.09 4.76 -4.25
CA PHE A 566 -20.14 3.93 -5.47
C PHE A 566 -21.50 3.26 -5.68
N ARG A 567 -22.06 2.63 -4.64
CA ARG A 567 -23.31 1.86 -4.72
C ARG A 567 -24.52 2.71 -5.08
N GLU A 568 -24.50 4.00 -4.80
CA GLU A 568 -25.60 4.91 -5.13
C GLU A 568 -25.31 5.69 -6.42
N ILE A 569 -24.06 6.03 -6.71
CA ILE A 569 -23.68 6.72 -7.96
C ILE A 569 -23.73 5.79 -9.18
N ALA A 570 -23.45 4.50 -9.03
CA ALA A 570 -23.44 3.55 -10.14
C ALA A 570 -24.74 3.55 -10.98
N PRO A 571 -25.95 3.41 -10.40
CA PRO A 571 -27.20 3.48 -11.17
C PRO A 571 -27.57 4.91 -11.63
N ASP A 572 -26.98 5.97 -11.06
CA ASP A 572 -27.18 7.35 -11.54
C ASP A 572 -26.36 7.63 -12.83
N LEU A 573 -25.18 7.01 -12.97
CA LEU A 573 -24.25 7.23 -14.09
C LEU A 573 -24.23 6.12 -15.14
N THR A 574 -24.86 4.97 -14.90
CA THR A 574 -24.76 3.78 -15.75
C THR A 574 -26.03 2.93 -15.72
N ASP A 575 -26.22 2.06 -16.73
CA ASP A 575 -27.27 1.03 -16.74
C ASP A 575 -27.01 -0.15 -15.76
N LEU A 576 -25.99 -0.07 -14.91
CA LEU A 576 -25.68 -1.12 -13.95
C LEU A 576 -26.71 -1.17 -12.82
N LYS A 577 -27.21 -2.37 -12.52
CA LYS A 577 -28.09 -2.60 -11.37
C LYS A 577 -27.32 -3.14 -10.17
N ILE A 578 -27.67 -2.62 -9.00
CA ILE A 578 -27.14 -3.07 -7.73
C ILE A 578 -27.67 -4.46 -7.41
N VAL A 579 -26.76 -5.43 -7.32
CA VAL A 579 -27.06 -6.83 -7.04
C VAL A 579 -27.19 -7.03 -5.53
N ALA A 580 -28.36 -7.50 -5.08
CA ALA A 580 -28.61 -7.76 -3.67
C ALA A 580 -27.83 -8.98 -3.15
N ILE A 581 -26.89 -8.76 -2.22
CA ILE A 581 -26.13 -9.81 -1.56
C ILE A 581 -26.77 -10.18 -0.21
N ARG A 582 -26.95 -11.48 0.05
CA ARG A 582 -27.45 -11.99 1.33
C ARG A 582 -26.40 -11.81 2.42
N ASN A 583 -26.82 -11.34 3.59
CA ASN A 583 -25.91 -10.96 4.68
C ASN A 583 -24.81 -10.00 4.21
N ALA A 584 -25.11 -9.14 3.22
CA ALA A 584 -24.24 -8.03 2.86
C ALA A 584 -23.88 -7.28 4.13
N ARG A 585 -22.59 -7.31 4.48
CA ARG A 585 -22.07 -6.39 5.46
C ARG A 585 -22.09 -5.07 4.71
N GLN A 586 -23.00 -4.16 5.07
CA GLN A 586 -22.69 -2.74 4.86
C GLN A 586 -21.27 -2.57 5.40
N PRO A 587 -20.33 -1.96 4.64
CA PRO A 587 -18.91 -1.95 5.00
C PRO A 587 -18.79 -1.54 6.46
N GLU A 588 -18.53 -2.53 7.32
CA GLU A 588 -18.87 -2.45 8.75
C GLU A 588 -17.73 -1.71 9.39
N LEU A 589 -17.81 -0.38 9.22
CA LEU A 589 -16.84 0.67 9.49
C LEU A 589 -15.58 0.12 10.18
N ILE A 590 -14.60 -0.31 9.37
CA ILE A 590 -13.36 -0.95 9.81
C ILE A 590 -12.63 0.03 10.74
N ALA A 591 -12.98 -0.06 12.03
CA ALA A 591 -12.73 0.95 13.06
C ALA A 591 -13.17 2.40 12.70
N ARG A 592 -14.50 2.65 12.58
CA ARG A 592 -15.10 3.93 12.10
C ARG A 592 -14.78 4.13 10.59
N PRO A 593 -15.26 5.19 9.90
CA PRO A 593 -14.56 5.58 8.68
C PRO A 593 -13.11 5.88 9.11
N ILE A 594 -12.13 5.43 8.34
CA ILE A 594 -10.80 6.02 8.41
C ILE A 594 -10.97 7.43 7.83
N VAL A 595 -11.51 8.36 8.64
CA VAL A 595 -11.58 9.78 8.29
C VAL A 595 -10.14 10.14 7.95
N ASN A 596 -9.87 10.36 6.67
CA ASN A 596 -8.55 10.69 6.20
C ASN A 596 -8.19 12.05 6.79
N LYS A 597 -7.52 12.01 7.96
CA LYS A 597 -7.27 13.19 8.82
C LYS A 597 -6.42 14.26 8.15
N ASP A 598 -5.88 13.93 6.98
CA ASP A 598 -5.00 14.73 6.18
C ASP A 598 -5.66 15.27 4.89
N ASP A 599 -6.90 14.88 4.61
CA ASP A 599 -7.57 15.18 3.35
C ASP A 599 -8.42 16.45 3.39
N LEU A 600 -7.78 17.59 3.10
CA LEU A 600 -8.46 18.86 2.86
C LEU A 600 -9.13 18.83 1.48
N SER A 601 -10.45 19.07 1.44
CA SER A 601 -11.19 19.21 0.17
C SER A 601 -11.30 20.69 -0.21
N LEU A 602 -11.01 21.00 -1.48
CA LEU A 602 -11.24 22.29 -2.13
C LEU A 602 -11.83 22.01 -3.51
N THR A 603 -12.95 22.65 -3.84
CA THR A 603 -13.59 22.60 -5.15
C THR A 603 -14.13 23.98 -5.54
N SER A 604 -14.30 24.23 -6.83
CA SER A 604 -15.06 25.38 -7.34
C SER A 604 -16.43 24.95 -7.89
N ASP A 605 -17.32 25.90 -8.16
CA ASP A 605 -18.64 25.59 -8.76
C ASP A 605 -18.54 25.15 -10.23
N GLN A 606 -17.52 25.62 -10.97
CA GLN A 606 -17.27 25.36 -12.39
C GLN A 606 -15.77 25.16 -12.68
N ASP A 607 -15.43 24.40 -13.73
CA ASP A 607 -14.04 24.11 -14.11
C ASP A 607 -13.41 25.19 -15.01
N SER A 608 -14.26 26.03 -15.62
CA SER A 608 -13.83 27.17 -16.42
C SER A 608 -14.79 28.35 -16.28
N TYR A 609 -14.23 29.56 -16.31
CA TYR A 609 -14.95 30.82 -16.13
C TYR A 609 -14.65 31.76 -17.31
N ARG A 610 -15.52 32.75 -17.50
CA ARG A 610 -15.31 33.89 -18.39
C ARG A 610 -14.79 35.08 -17.59
N LEU A 611 -14.17 36.04 -18.27
CA LEU A 611 -13.87 37.34 -17.67
C LEU A 611 -15.13 37.98 -17.02
N GLY A 612 -15.01 38.33 -15.74
CA GLY A 612 -16.07 38.97 -14.96
C GLY A 612 -17.00 38.03 -14.19
N ASP A 613 -16.91 36.70 -14.42
CA ASP A 613 -17.65 35.68 -13.68
C ASP A 613 -17.23 35.64 -12.20
N THR A 614 -18.14 35.21 -11.32
CA THR A 614 -17.97 35.18 -9.87
C THR A 614 -17.88 33.73 -9.38
N PRO A 615 -16.69 33.14 -9.22
CA PRO A 615 -16.58 31.75 -8.79
C PRO A 615 -16.97 31.60 -7.31
N VAL A 616 -17.42 30.40 -6.95
CA VAL A 616 -17.67 30.00 -5.57
C VAL A 616 -16.83 28.76 -5.24
N PHE A 617 -15.91 28.92 -4.29
CA PHE A 617 -15.09 27.85 -3.75
C PHE A 617 -15.76 27.22 -2.55
N THR A 618 -15.79 25.89 -2.49
CA THR A 618 -16.25 25.13 -1.32
C THR A 618 -15.05 24.43 -0.69
N ILE A 619 -14.87 24.59 0.63
CA ILE A 619 -13.76 24.00 1.38
C ILE A 619 -14.33 23.14 2.52
N VAL A 620 -13.80 21.93 2.68
CA VAL A 620 -14.13 21.02 3.79
C VAL A 620 -12.83 20.49 4.39
N SER A 621 -12.60 20.76 5.68
CA SER A 621 -11.42 20.27 6.41
C SER A 621 -11.77 19.03 7.26
N PRO A 622 -10.87 18.04 7.39
CA PRO A 622 -11.06 16.88 8.26
C PRO A 622 -10.82 17.19 9.74
N ARG A 623 -10.35 18.41 10.07
CA ARG A 623 -10.05 18.87 11.44
C ARG A 623 -10.33 20.37 11.62
N ASP A 624 -10.53 20.80 12.86
CA ASP A 624 -10.56 22.22 13.21
C ASP A 624 -9.24 22.89 12.77
N CYS A 625 -9.31 24.01 12.05
CA CYS A 625 -8.12 24.69 11.52
C CYS A 625 -8.37 26.16 11.21
N PHE A 626 -7.27 26.90 11.06
CA PHE A 626 -7.26 28.24 10.45
C PHE A 626 -6.94 28.08 8.97
N LEU A 627 -7.84 28.56 8.11
CA LEU A 627 -7.74 28.45 6.66
C LEU A 627 -7.04 29.67 6.05
N THR A 628 -6.07 29.44 5.19
CA THR A 628 -5.62 30.42 4.20
C THR A 628 -6.06 29.97 2.82
N LEU A 629 -6.86 30.78 2.12
CA LEU A 629 -7.28 30.57 0.75
C LEU A 629 -6.53 31.58 -0.14
N THR A 630 -5.77 31.11 -1.13
CA THR A 630 -4.96 31.96 -2.01
C THR A 630 -5.27 31.65 -3.47
N ASP A 631 -5.55 32.67 -4.25
CA ASP A 631 -5.62 32.61 -5.72
C ASP A 631 -4.22 32.88 -6.29
N ILE A 632 -3.81 32.23 -7.39
CA ILE A 632 -2.46 32.34 -7.95
C ILE A 632 -2.52 32.36 -9.46
N ASP A 633 -2.02 33.44 -10.06
CA ASP A 633 -2.06 33.67 -11.51
C ASP A 633 -1.03 32.84 -12.30
N GLU A 634 -1.09 32.92 -13.63
CA GLU A 634 -0.13 32.26 -14.54
C GLU A 634 1.33 32.71 -14.33
N ARG A 635 1.58 33.81 -13.62
CA ARG A 635 2.92 34.34 -13.30
C ARG A 635 3.43 33.85 -11.94
N GLY A 636 2.59 33.16 -11.17
CA GLY A 636 2.88 32.74 -9.81
C GLY A 636 2.72 33.86 -8.77
N GLU A 637 2.00 34.94 -9.10
CA GLU A 637 1.65 36.00 -8.15
C GLU A 637 0.38 35.61 -7.39
N GLY A 638 0.51 35.45 -6.06
CA GLY A 638 -0.60 35.05 -5.20
C GLY A 638 -1.42 36.23 -4.68
N THR A 639 -2.72 36.04 -4.50
CA THR A 639 -3.62 36.94 -3.78
C THR A 639 -4.38 36.16 -2.72
N VAL A 640 -4.15 36.47 -1.44
CA VAL A 640 -4.88 35.82 -0.34
C VAL A 640 -6.32 36.31 -0.32
N LEU A 641 -7.23 35.39 -0.65
CA LEU A 641 -8.67 35.55 -0.65
C LEU A 641 -9.24 35.52 0.78
N LEU A 642 -8.69 34.67 1.65
CA LEU A 642 -9.09 34.52 3.05
C LEU A 642 -7.86 34.20 3.90
N PRO A 643 -7.61 34.87 5.05
CA PRO A 643 -8.34 36.03 5.58
C PRO A 643 -8.12 37.31 4.74
N ASN A 644 -9.11 38.19 4.76
CA ASN A 644 -9.09 39.49 4.09
C ASN A 644 -9.68 40.59 5.00
N THR A 645 -9.63 41.86 4.59
CA THR A 645 -10.10 42.98 5.43
C THR A 645 -11.58 42.90 5.81
N PHE A 646 -12.42 42.28 4.97
CA PHE A 646 -13.85 42.08 5.18
C PHE A 646 -14.19 40.81 5.98
N GLN A 647 -13.38 39.75 5.82
CA GLN A 647 -13.53 38.47 6.50
C GLN A 647 -12.20 38.06 7.13
N ARG A 648 -11.99 38.49 8.38
CA ARG A 648 -10.76 38.25 9.15
C ARG A 648 -10.75 36.96 9.95
N ASP A 649 -11.93 36.48 10.35
CA ASP A 649 -12.04 35.16 10.97
C ASP A 649 -11.93 34.10 9.87
N ASN A 650 -10.91 33.27 10.01
CA ASN A 650 -10.59 32.17 9.11
C ASN A 650 -10.59 30.81 9.83
N PHE A 651 -11.10 30.74 11.07
CA PHE A 651 -11.26 29.47 11.76
C PHE A 651 -12.45 28.68 11.19
N ILE A 652 -12.20 27.45 10.75
CA ILE A 652 -13.22 26.53 10.25
C ILE A 652 -13.25 25.23 11.06
N ARG A 653 -14.44 24.64 11.18
CA ARG A 653 -14.66 23.41 11.96
C ARG A 653 -14.51 22.16 11.11
N ALA A 654 -14.06 21.08 11.74
CA ALA A 654 -13.98 19.77 11.11
C ALA A 654 -15.33 19.35 10.48
N GLY A 655 -15.31 18.89 9.22
CA GLY A 655 -16.46 18.34 8.50
C GLY A 655 -17.56 19.34 8.12
N VAL A 656 -17.42 20.63 8.43
CA VAL A 656 -18.40 21.67 8.06
C VAL A 656 -17.96 22.34 6.75
N PRO A 657 -18.72 22.22 5.65
CA PRO A 657 -18.42 22.94 4.42
C PRO A 657 -18.54 24.45 4.61
N ILE A 658 -17.57 25.20 4.11
CA ILE A 658 -17.64 26.65 3.99
C ILE A 658 -17.59 27.05 2.51
N GLN A 659 -18.17 28.21 2.18
CA GLN A 659 -18.14 28.78 0.83
C GLN A 659 -17.41 30.12 0.83
N PHE A 660 -16.61 30.36 -0.22
CA PHE A 660 -15.97 31.64 -0.50
C PHE A 660 -16.23 32.07 -1.96
N PRO A 661 -16.73 33.29 -2.22
CA PRO A 661 -17.28 34.23 -1.23
C PRO A 661 -18.49 33.64 -0.50
N GLY A 662 -18.64 33.97 0.78
CA GLY A 662 -19.80 33.53 1.57
C GLY A 662 -21.11 34.18 1.10
N ALA A 663 -22.24 33.55 1.43
CA ALA A 663 -23.57 34.11 1.16
C ALA A 663 -23.71 35.51 1.80
N GLY A 664 -23.98 36.53 0.97
CA GLY A 664 -24.08 37.93 1.43
C GLY A 664 -22.75 38.63 1.71
N ALA A 665 -21.62 38.11 1.21
CA ALA A 665 -20.32 38.78 1.35
C ALA A 665 -20.37 40.26 0.89
N PRO A 666 -19.72 41.19 1.62
CA PRO A 666 -19.77 42.63 1.32
C PRO A 666 -18.88 43.05 0.13
N PHE A 667 -18.35 42.08 -0.62
CA PHE A 667 -17.52 42.24 -1.80
C PHE A 667 -17.95 41.25 -2.89
N ARG A 668 -17.60 41.51 -4.15
CA ARG A 668 -17.74 40.53 -5.24
C ARG A 668 -16.37 40.18 -5.77
N PHE A 669 -15.96 38.93 -5.58
CA PHE A 669 -14.80 38.37 -6.25
C PHE A 669 -15.15 38.06 -7.72
N ARG A 670 -14.23 38.33 -8.65
CA ARG A 670 -14.44 38.13 -10.09
C ARG A 670 -13.15 37.73 -10.79
N MET A 671 -13.24 36.85 -11.78
CA MET A 671 -12.10 36.52 -12.65
C MET A 671 -11.76 37.75 -13.51
N LYS A 672 -10.54 38.26 -13.40
CA LYS A 672 -10.12 39.54 -14.00
C LYS A 672 -9.24 39.35 -15.23
N ASP A 673 -8.31 38.40 -15.18
CA ASP A 673 -7.30 38.20 -16.20
C ASP A 673 -7.55 36.85 -16.91
N LYS A 674 -7.12 36.73 -18.17
CA LYS A 674 -7.26 35.47 -18.93
C LYS A 674 -6.06 34.59 -18.65
N GLY A 675 -6.30 33.30 -18.47
CA GLY A 675 -5.25 32.33 -18.18
C GLY A 675 -5.74 31.22 -17.28
N ILE A 676 -4.79 30.47 -16.71
CA ILE A 676 -5.04 29.45 -15.71
C ILE A 676 -4.75 30.02 -14.32
N GLU A 677 -5.78 30.10 -13.49
CA GLU A 677 -5.67 30.42 -12.07
C GLU A 677 -5.49 29.13 -11.26
N THR A 678 -4.71 29.17 -10.17
CA THR A 678 -4.53 28.05 -9.24
C THR A 678 -4.94 28.47 -7.83
N VAL A 679 -6.10 28.00 -7.39
CA VAL A 679 -6.62 28.28 -6.04
C VAL A 679 -6.08 27.24 -5.08
N THR A 680 -5.46 27.70 -3.99
CA THR A 680 -4.92 26.86 -2.91
C THR A 680 -5.68 27.09 -1.61
N ALA A 681 -5.93 26.01 -0.87
CA ALA A 681 -6.43 26.03 0.49
C ALA A 681 -5.37 25.41 1.41
N VAL A 682 -5.02 26.10 2.48
CA VAL A 682 -4.09 25.64 3.51
C VAL A 682 -4.77 25.70 4.87
N CYS A 683 -4.92 24.56 5.53
CA CYS A 683 -5.54 24.48 6.86
C CYS A 683 -4.51 24.15 7.95
N ALA A 684 -4.13 25.17 8.71
CA ALA A 684 -3.13 25.10 9.77
C ALA A 684 -3.75 24.90 11.17
N THR A 685 -3.03 24.25 12.07
CA THR A 685 -3.46 24.05 13.47
C THR A 685 -3.34 25.31 14.33
N GLN A 686 -2.70 26.37 13.83
CA GLN A 686 -2.48 27.65 14.51
C GLN A 686 -2.71 28.81 13.52
N ALA A 687 -3.18 29.97 14.01
CA ALA A 687 -3.56 31.12 13.19
C ALA A 687 -2.41 31.77 12.39
N GLY A 688 -1.16 31.51 12.76
CA GLY A 688 0.05 31.89 12.01
C GLY A 688 0.80 30.68 11.41
N GLY A 689 0.20 29.48 11.42
CA GLY A 689 0.77 28.27 10.83
C GLY A 689 0.51 28.17 9.32
N GLY A 690 1.04 27.12 8.70
CA GLY A 690 1.02 26.97 7.23
C GLY A 690 2.06 27.87 6.57
N ASP A 691 1.68 28.60 5.52
CA ASP A 691 2.59 29.37 4.65
C ASP A 691 3.23 30.60 5.32
N ARG A 692 2.81 30.96 6.54
CA ARG A 692 3.30 32.11 7.33
C ARG A 692 3.20 33.47 6.61
N ILE A 693 2.23 33.61 5.70
CA ILE A 693 1.95 34.87 4.99
C ILE A 693 1.54 35.93 6.02
N GLN A 694 2.20 37.08 5.99
CA GLN A 694 1.89 38.21 6.88
C GLN A 694 0.84 39.11 6.24
N HIS A 695 -0.22 39.41 6.99
CA HIS A 695 -1.34 40.24 6.52
C HIS A 695 -1.25 41.67 7.06
N ASP A 696 -1.22 42.65 6.15
CA ASP A 696 -1.43 44.07 6.48
C ASP A 696 -2.79 44.52 5.92
N PHE A 697 -3.83 44.33 6.73
CA PHE A 697 -5.21 44.72 6.40
C PHE A 697 -5.45 46.24 6.41
N GLN A 698 -4.47 47.06 6.81
CA GLN A 698 -4.54 48.52 6.71
C GLN A 698 -4.08 49.00 5.33
N ARG A 699 -3.06 48.33 4.75
CA ARG A 699 -2.55 48.65 3.41
C ARG A 699 -3.31 47.94 2.29
N ASN A 700 -3.67 46.67 2.49
CA ASN A 700 -4.21 45.81 1.44
C ASN A 700 -5.54 45.19 1.86
N GLN A 701 -6.56 45.23 0.98
CA GLN A 701 -7.86 44.58 1.25
C GLN A 701 -7.75 43.05 1.15
N PHE A 702 -6.95 42.57 0.19
CA PHE A 702 -6.53 41.19 -0.01
C PHE A 702 -5.00 41.18 -0.04
N THR A 703 -4.34 40.19 0.56
CA THR A 703 -2.87 40.24 0.74
C THR A 703 -2.14 39.74 -0.52
N PRO A 704 -1.33 40.56 -1.21
CA PRO A 704 -0.52 40.09 -2.32
C PRO A 704 0.68 39.26 -1.84
N VAL A 705 1.03 38.21 -2.58
CA VAL A 705 2.13 37.28 -2.30
C VAL A 705 2.99 37.14 -3.57
N PRO A 706 3.99 38.03 -3.76
CA PRO A 706 4.86 37.97 -4.94
C PRO A 706 5.69 36.68 -4.97
N ASN A 707 5.60 35.93 -6.07
CA ASN A 707 6.21 34.62 -6.26
C ASN A 707 5.85 33.64 -5.12
N TYR A 708 4.65 33.07 -5.20
CA TYR A 708 4.08 32.22 -4.15
C TYR A 708 5.00 31.06 -3.76
N THR A 709 5.65 30.39 -4.72
CA THR A 709 6.58 29.28 -4.43
C THR A 709 7.88 29.73 -3.76
N SER A 710 8.39 30.94 -4.05
CA SER A 710 9.44 31.56 -3.21
C SER A 710 8.96 31.79 -1.76
N ALA A 711 7.71 32.20 -1.55
CA ALA A 711 7.18 32.37 -0.20
C ALA A 711 7.09 31.04 0.56
N LEU A 712 6.62 29.97 -0.11
CA LEU A 712 6.65 28.61 0.44
C LEU A 712 8.08 28.19 0.82
N ALA A 713 9.05 28.36 -0.09
CA ALA A 713 10.44 27.99 0.17
C ALA A 713 11.09 28.76 1.34
N ARG A 714 10.73 30.04 1.53
CA ARG A 714 11.17 30.82 2.70
C ARG A 714 10.56 30.29 4.01
N SER A 715 9.32 29.81 3.99
CA SER A 715 8.74 29.11 5.17
C SER A 715 9.49 27.80 5.49
N ILE A 716 10.14 27.19 4.49
CA ILE A 716 10.94 25.97 4.66
C ILE A 716 12.27 26.25 5.35
N ALA A 717 12.97 27.32 4.98
CA ALA A 717 14.33 27.64 5.41
C ALA A 717 14.53 28.09 6.89
N VAL A 718 13.49 28.08 7.73
CA VAL A 718 13.56 28.63 9.10
C VAL A 718 14.06 27.61 10.13
N GLU A 719 15.33 27.80 10.51
CA GLU A 719 16.11 27.44 11.73
C GLU A 719 15.85 26.14 12.52
N ALA A 720 16.98 25.51 12.89
CA ALA A 720 17.04 24.39 13.84
C ALA A 720 16.70 24.84 15.27
N VAL A 721 15.71 24.17 15.87
CA VAL A 721 15.32 24.39 17.28
C VAL A 721 16.44 23.93 18.21
N ARG A 722 17.03 24.86 18.97
CA ARG A 722 17.93 24.50 20.07
C ARG A 722 17.12 23.88 21.21
N PRO A 723 17.56 22.74 21.81
CA PRO A 723 16.89 22.19 22.98
C PRO A 723 16.83 23.22 24.12
N GLY A 724 15.64 23.42 24.69
CA GLY A 724 15.43 24.32 25.84
C GLY A 724 14.94 25.73 25.52
N THR A 725 14.64 26.08 24.26
CA THR A 725 13.95 27.35 23.96
C THR A 725 12.48 27.30 24.41
N PRO A 726 11.98 28.23 25.25
CA PRO A 726 10.58 28.26 25.63
C PRO A 726 9.66 28.46 24.42
N SER A 727 8.51 27.79 24.39
CA SER A 727 7.51 28.03 23.35
C SER A 727 6.96 29.44 23.49
N VAL A 728 7.32 30.34 22.56
CA VAL A 728 6.69 31.67 22.48
C VAL A 728 5.21 31.45 22.19
N ALA A 729 4.35 31.89 23.11
CA ALA A 729 2.91 31.85 22.92
C ALA A 729 2.55 32.73 21.71
N GLY A 730 2.12 32.10 20.62
CA GLY A 730 1.72 32.81 19.41
C GLY A 730 0.55 33.74 19.68
N THR A 731 0.73 35.04 19.50
CA THR A 731 -0.35 36.02 19.52
C THR A 731 -1.30 35.76 18.35
N THR A 732 -2.60 35.88 18.57
CA THR A 732 -3.57 35.93 17.47
C THR A 732 -3.41 37.24 16.70
N ASN A 733 -3.77 37.25 15.41
CA ASN A 733 -3.71 38.44 14.56
C ASN A 733 -4.76 39.53 14.92
N THR A 734 -5.33 39.48 16.13
CA THR A 734 -6.29 40.47 16.68
C THR A 734 -5.86 41.04 18.03
N GLY A 735 -4.72 40.62 18.59
CA GLY A 735 -4.24 41.12 19.89
C GLY A 735 -5.04 40.61 21.11
N ALA A 736 -5.92 39.63 20.92
CA ALA A 736 -6.64 38.96 22.00
C ALA A 736 -5.95 37.64 22.39
N THR A 737 -6.01 37.29 23.68
CA THR A 737 -5.45 36.05 24.22
C THR A 737 -6.14 34.82 23.62
N ALA A 738 -5.37 33.97 22.94
CA ALA A 738 -5.84 32.63 22.58
C ALA A 738 -6.09 31.81 23.86
N VAL A 739 -7.21 31.10 23.92
CA VAL A 739 -7.51 30.20 25.04
C VAL A 739 -6.54 29.02 24.98
N SER A 740 -5.54 29.00 25.86
CA SER A 740 -4.50 27.96 25.94
C SER A 740 -5.01 26.68 26.61
N GLY A 741 -6.10 26.11 26.08
CA GLY A 741 -6.91 25.08 26.73
C GLY A 741 -7.09 23.79 25.92
N ARG A 742 -6.23 23.50 24.93
CA ARG A 742 -6.19 22.20 24.25
C ARG A 742 -4.78 21.61 24.32
N GLU A 743 -4.74 20.31 24.62
CA GLU A 743 -3.54 19.48 24.69
C GLU A 743 -2.74 19.61 23.37
N PRO A 744 -1.41 19.78 23.42
CA PRO A 744 -0.60 19.86 22.21
C PRO A 744 -0.76 18.56 21.41
N PRO A 745 -0.91 18.64 20.08
CA PRO A 745 -1.06 17.43 19.28
C PRO A 745 0.22 16.57 19.40
N PRO A 746 0.09 15.23 19.33
CA PRO A 746 1.21 14.33 19.57
C PRO A 746 2.37 14.62 18.61
N ALA A 747 3.60 14.49 19.12
CA ALA A 747 4.82 14.70 18.35
C ALA A 747 4.78 13.89 17.04
N GLY A 748 4.95 14.56 15.90
CA GLY A 748 4.79 13.98 14.56
C GLY A 748 3.46 14.28 13.85
N SER A 749 2.53 15.05 14.45
CA SER A 749 1.31 15.48 13.74
C SER A 749 1.58 16.59 12.71
N ARG A 750 0.97 16.50 11.51
CA ARG A 750 1.04 17.54 10.45
C ARG A 750 0.63 18.92 10.97
N GLN A 751 1.48 19.93 10.78
CA GLN A 751 1.18 21.32 11.18
C GLN A 751 0.13 22.00 10.28
N SER A 752 0.08 21.62 9.00
CA SER A 752 -0.89 22.10 8.01
C SER A 752 -1.33 20.98 7.05
N LEU A 753 -2.46 21.20 6.39
CA LEU A 753 -2.96 20.39 5.27
C LEU A 753 -3.12 21.31 4.05
N ARG A 754 -2.81 20.84 2.84
CA ARG A 754 -2.95 21.62 1.60
C ARG A 754 -3.78 20.89 0.55
N ALA A 755 -4.61 21.66 -0.15
CA ALA A 755 -5.30 21.28 -1.38
C ALA A 755 -5.17 22.40 -2.42
N ALA A 756 -5.20 22.07 -3.71
CA ALA A 756 -5.22 23.06 -4.77
C ALA A 756 -5.94 22.56 -6.03
N ILE A 757 -6.69 23.45 -6.66
CA ILE A 757 -7.41 23.23 -7.93
C ILE A 757 -6.93 24.24 -8.98
N ARG A 758 -7.03 23.87 -10.26
CA ARG A 758 -6.77 24.77 -11.39
C ARG A 758 -8.07 25.14 -12.08
N LEU A 759 -8.19 26.40 -12.48
CA LEU A 759 -9.37 26.96 -13.14
C LEU A 759 -8.95 27.60 -14.45
N GLN A 760 -9.69 27.36 -15.54
CA GLN A 760 -9.43 28.04 -16.80
C GLN A 760 -10.30 29.30 -16.95
N VAL A 761 -9.70 30.47 -17.04
CA VAL A 761 -10.39 31.71 -17.45
C VAL A 761 -10.26 31.90 -18.96
N ARG A 762 -11.36 32.26 -19.64
CA ARG A 762 -11.47 32.38 -21.11
C ARG A 762 -11.99 33.74 -21.57
#